data_AF-A0A6I1I2A5-F1
#
_entry.id   AF-A0A6I1I2A5-F1
#
_cell.length_a   1.000
_cell.length_b   1.000
_cell.length_c   1.000
_cell.angle_alpha   90.00
_cell.angle_beta   90.00
_cell.angle_gamma   90.00
#
_symmetry.space_group_name_H-M   'P 1'
#
loop_
_entity.id
_entity.type
_entity.pdbx_description
1 polymer ?
#
loop_
_entity_poly.entity_id
_entity_poly.type
_entity_poly.pdbx_seq_one_letter_code
_entity_poly.pdbx_strand_id
1 'polypeptide(L)'
;MSPDPTLAGNCILLAEAEGTALFSHALLQAATRLPRPGIVIFVHGVNSDGEWYEQAEQGLCAGLNARLKRRDEDLAIPGPAAGQMQAATYTRELTDDGFLNPKRNATTFLQADDANSPVIRFRWGYKANGEELQAFGDGIYLNEKNYWGGGPFANGCSALPDLWGKGLSEELFLWMHIQHMNPTNDRQVYACPPRPYFVFAAWRLARLVQSIRACQHDAPVTIVCHSQGNMVAMAAAFLGETLGPSAVADSYVLCNPPYSLLDSNFTENWVSGHLTDEHGNTGRQKYAARTQTLKAFFNILRARSAMQQDAAFVDECSANRKPERKDSYTAAFDRADHGLHGSTYGRVTLYFNPHDQVISATPVQGIGWRGMSAQEIADTGGDGVFTQRVFAQNHLVGQENEQDYDIWQRNGQPLAPDSLDFWHPRSLVAEYSIEKGMRASKGIGRKILTFLFAPIVIILARTAGTRINALPPKVWRLPMKAPKLPLPFLPHSKRFADIGEAFDEDCDAPADSLHKERAADADADADADADEAYAPYRSRGKGDAHTEAALRYEQNGMLRMQARRDGWAENGKPVTAVDQPEEASTEFKAWRKQEIQNYLAANIDTHATDHSTIMTNPEHAEKALAYDVAVGVCTIGQEALRELRVAADWSLLKGASFESGEFFEYYDNGTFKTVPLFTWANDKDSPARKPRGIIDERQNAKPASTSSNFALRTDGA
;
A
#
# COMPACT_ATOMS: atom_id res chain seq x y z
N MET A 1 36.13 0.51 25.97
CA MET A 1 37.03 0.42 24.79
C MET A 1 36.14 0.62 23.58
N SER A 2 36.43 1.59 22.71
CA SER A 2 35.75 1.64 21.41
C SER A 2 36.13 0.40 20.60
N PRO A 3 35.18 -0.28 19.94
CA PRO A 3 35.52 -1.41 19.08
C PRO A 3 36.38 -0.90 17.91
N ASP A 4 37.39 -1.69 17.56
CA ASP A 4 38.30 -1.44 16.45
C ASP A 4 37.52 -1.45 15.12
N PRO A 5 37.49 -0.33 14.36
CA PRO A 5 36.69 -0.21 13.14
C PRO A 5 37.17 -1.13 12.01
N THR A 6 38.30 -1.82 12.15
CA THR A 6 38.82 -2.76 11.13
C THR A 6 38.21 -4.17 11.21
N LEU A 7 37.46 -4.50 12.28
CA LEU A 7 36.80 -5.81 12.46
C LEU A 7 35.37 -5.88 11.88
N ALA A 8 34.78 -4.74 11.50
CA ALA A 8 33.34 -4.62 11.25
C ALA A 8 32.81 -5.39 10.02
N GLY A 9 33.66 -5.74 9.05
CA GLY A 9 33.20 -6.36 7.79
C GLY A 9 32.97 -7.87 7.84
N ASN A 10 33.62 -8.60 8.77
CA ASN A 10 33.64 -10.07 8.79
C ASN A 10 33.41 -10.69 10.19
N CYS A 11 33.07 -9.90 11.21
CA CYS A 11 32.82 -10.41 12.55
C CYS A 11 31.33 -10.61 12.81
N ILE A 12 30.96 -11.81 13.26
CA ILE A 12 29.59 -12.13 13.71
C ILE A 12 29.56 -11.98 15.23
N LEU A 13 28.66 -11.16 15.76
CA LEU A 13 28.38 -11.12 17.20
C LEU A 13 27.73 -12.45 17.60
N LEU A 14 28.50 -13.33 18.24
CA LEU A 14 28.03 -14.65 18.68
C LEU A 14 27.27 -14.57 20.00
N ALA A 15 27.74 -13.78 20.96
CA ALA A 15 27.09 -13.61 22.25
C ALA A 15 27.46 -12.26 22.88
N GLU A 16 26.58 -11.74 23.72
CA GLU A 16 26.80 -10.51 24.48
C GLU A 16 26.59 -10.78 25.99
N ALA A 17 27.42 -10.14 26.82
CA ALA A 17 27.32 -10.22 28.27
C ALA A 17 27.88 -8.95 28.91
N GLU A 18 27.15 -8.40 29.88
CA GLU A 18 27.65 -7.36 30.79
C GLU A 18 27.77 -7.94 32.20
N GLY A 19 28.86 -7.60 32.91
CA GLY A 19 29.06 -8.09 34.27
C GLY A 19 30.26 -7.46 34.97
N THR A 20 30.23 -7.51 36.31
CA THR A 20 31.36 -7.08 37.15
C THR A 20 32.37 -8.22 37.29
N ALA A 21 33.65 -7.96 37.00
CA ALA A 21 34.71 -8.94 37.18
C ALA A 21 34.86 -9.29 38.68
N LEU A 22 34.52 -10.51 39.05
CA LEU A 22 34.70 -11.03 40.41
C LEU A 22 36.07 -11.71 40.53
N PHE A 23 36.81 -11.45 41.62
CA PHE A 23 38.08 -12.12 41.94
C PHE A 23 37.95 -13.64 42.13
N SER A 24 36.73 -14.17 42.17
CA SER A 24 36.42 -15.58 42.39
C SER A 24 36.56 -16.48 41.15
N HIS A 25 36.99 -15.95 39.99
CA HIS A 25 37.01 -16.67 38.70
C HIS A 25 35.64 -17.25 38.29
N ALA A 26 34.53 -16.65 38.74
CA ALA A 26 33.19 -17.10 38.37
C ALA A 26 32.96 -16.93 36.85
N LEU A 27 32.28 -17.90 36.24
CA LEU A 27 31.90 -17.83 34.83
C LEU A 27 30.76 -16.80 34.65
N LEU A 28 30.89 -15.92 33.66
CA LEU A 28 29.81 -15.02 33.25
C LEU A 28 28.94 -15.76 32.22
N GLN A 29 27.63 -15.78 32.45
CA GLN A 29 26.68 -16.29 31.45
C GLN A 29 26.49 -15.23 30.36
N ALA A 30 26.68 -15.63 29.10
CA ALA A 30 26.45 -14.79 27.94
C ALA A 30 25.23 -15.29 27.17
N ALA A 31 24.36 -14.38 26.76
CA ALA A 31 23.22 -14.72 25.91
C ALA A 31 23.68 -14.69 24.44
N THR A 32 23.50 -15.81 23.75
CA THR A 32 23.58 -15.84 22.28
C THR A 32 22.22 -15.43 21.73
N ARG A 33 22.17 -14.36 20.93
CA ARG A 33 20.91 -13.92 20.32
C ARG A 33 20.53 -14.89 19.20
N LEU A 34 19.35 -15.49 19.28
CA LEU A 34 18.83 -16.28 18.17
C LEU A 34 18.64 -15.38 16.93
N PRO A 35 19.08 -15.81 15.74
CA PRO A 35 18.99 -15.00 14.53
C PRO A 35 17.54 -14.73 14.13
N ARG A 36 17.31 -13.63 13.41
CA ARG A 36 15.99 -13.36 12.82
C ARG A 36 15.66 -14.43 11.77
N PRO A 37 14.37 -14.75 11.56
CA PRO A 37 13.96 -15.72 10.54
C PRO A 37 14.16 -15.23 9.10
N GLY A 38 14.47 -13.95 8.91
CA GLY A 38 14.53 -13.30 7.60
C GLY A 38 14.29 -11.79 7.74
N ILE A 39 14.17 -11.12 6.60
CA ILE A 39 13.70 -9.73 6.51
C ILE A 39 12.32 -9.72 5.86
N VAL A 40 11.39 -8.96 6.45
CA VAL A 40 10.05 -8.75 5.91
C VAL A 40 9.89 -7.28 5.56
N ILE A 41 9.65 -6.99 4.28
CA ILE A 41 9.49 -5.62 3.78
C ILE A 41 8.00 -5.33 3.63
N PHE A 42 7.51 -4.32 4.33
CA PHE A 42 6.15 -3.83 4.18
C PHE A 42 6.09 -2.74 3.11
N VAL A 43 5.12 -2.83 2.21
CA VAL A 43 4.92 -1.87 1.10
C VAL A 43 3.46 -1.41 1.06
N HIS A 44 3.23 -0.13 1.34
CA HIS A 44 1.91 0.48 1.43
C HIS A 44 1.32 0.85 0.06
N GLY A 45 0.01 1.13 0.05
CA GLY A 45 -0.75 1.57 -1.12
C GLY A 45 -0.61 3.06 -1.46
N VAL A 46 -1.44 3.51 -2.39
CA VAL A 46 -1.62 4.95 -2.70
C VAL A 46 -2.31 5.67 -1.55
N ASN A 47 -2.15 7.00 -1.48
CA ASN A 47 -2.82 7.85 -0.49
C ASN A 47 -2.60 7.40 0.96
N SER A 48 -1.41 6.90 1.26
CA SER A 48 -1.06 6.33 2.56
C SER A 48 0.42 6.50 2.78
N ASP A 49 0.80 6.81 4.01
CA ASP A 49 2.16 6.64 4.53
C ASP A 49 2.17 5.40 5.45
N GLY A 50 1.65 4.28 4.94
CA GLY A 50 1.64 2.95 5.57
C GLY A 50 0.91 2.86 6.90
N GLU A 51 -0.38 3.25 6.90
CA GLU A 51 -1.29 3.25 8.05
C GLU A 51 -1.35 1.94 8.85
N TRP A 52 -1.06 0.80 8.22
CA TRP A 52 -1.18 -0.54 8.81
C TRP A 52 0.13 -1.11 9.36
N TYR A 53 1.26 -0.42 9.12
CA TYR A 53 2.58 -0.97 9.39
C TYR A 53 2.81 -1.32 10.86
N GLU A 54 2.32 -0.49 11.78
CA GLU A 54 2.52 -0.70 13.21
C GLU A 54 1.78 -1.93 13.72
N GLN A 55 0.49 -2.05 13.39
CA GLN A 55 -0.34 -3.16 13.83
C GLN A 55 0.13 -4.47 13.20
N ALA A 56 0.45 -4.48 11.91
CA ALA A 56 0.95 -5.69 11.25
C ALA A 56 2.34 -6.09 11.76
N GLU A 57 3.23 -5.14 12.10
CA GLU A 57 4.56 -5.45 12.65
C GLU A 57 4.44 -6.05 14.05
N GLN A 58 3.55 -5.51 14.89
CA GLN A 58 3.24 -6.06 16.21
C GLN A 58 2.73 -7.51 16.11
N GLY A 59 1.72 -7.73 15.26
CA GLY A 59 1.15 -9.05 15.04
C GLY A 59 2.15 -10.04 14.45
N LEU A 60 2.90 -9.63 13.43
CA LEU A 60 3.91 -10.46 12.79
C LEU A 60 5.00 -10.91 13.78
N CYS A 61 5.49 -10.00 14.64
CA CYS A 61 6.48 -10.36 15.67
C CYS A 61 5.91 -11.38 16.67
N ALA A 62 4.68 -11.16 17.15
CA ALA A 62 3.99 -12.11 18.04
C ALA A 62 3.81 -13.48 17.38
N GLY A 63 3.33 -13.51 16.14
CA GLY A 63 3.09 -14.74 15.38
C GLY A 63 4.38 -15.49 15.07
N LEU A 64 5.46 -14.78 14.72
CA LEU A 64 6.78 -15.40 14.51
C LEU A 64 7.36 -15.94 15.82
N ASN A 65 7.14 -15.29 16.96
CA ASN A 65 7.51 -15.85 18.26
C ASN A 65 6.74 -17.15 18.53
N ALA A 66 5.44 -17.21 18.23
CA ALA A 66 4.67 -18.44 18.37
C ALA A 66 5.15 -19.55 17.41
N ARG A 67 5.36 -19.22 16.13
CA ARG A 67 5.81 -20.14 15.07
C ARG A 67 7.19 -20.73 15.35
N LEU A 68 8.14 -19.90 15.77
CA LEU A 68 9.54 -20.30 16.02
C LEU A 68 9.81 -20.75 17.45
N LYS A 69 8.77 -20.82 18.30
CA LYS A 69 8.86 -21.11 19.74
C LYS A 69 9.85 -20.18 20.45
N ARG A 70 9.55 -18.88 20.44
CA ARG A 70 10.34 -17.81 21.08
C ARG A 70 9.50 -16.91 21.99
N ARG A 71 8.36 -17.40 22.47
CA ARG A 71 7.59 -16.71 23.52
C ARG A 71 8.32 -16.82 24.86
N ASP A 72 7.86 -16.08 25.86
CA ASP A 72 8.50 -16.04 27.19
C ASP A 72 8.61 -17.44 27.80
N GLU A 73 7.60 -18.28 27.61
CA GLU A 73 7.58 -19.68 28.08
C GLU A 73 8.42 -20.64 27.21
N ASP A 74 8.91 -20.20 26.05
CA ASP A 74 9.72 -21.00 25.14
C ASP A 74 11.23 -20.71 25.26
N LEU A 75 11.62 -19.60 25.88
CA LEU A 75 13.01 -19.16 26.01
C LEU A 75 13.51 -19.26 27.46
N ALA A 76 14.78 -19.66 27.63
CA ALA A 76 15.44 -19.62 28.93
C ALA A 76 15.64 -18.18 29.45
N ILE A 77 15.83 -17.23 28.51
CA ILE A 77 15.96 -15.80 28.77
C ILE A 77 14.96 -15.10 27.84
N PRO A 78 13.84 -14.56 28.36
CA PRO A 78 12.90 -13.78 27.55
C PRO A 78 13.49 -12.45 27.08
N GLY A 79 12.91 -11.90 26.02
CA GLY A 79 13.24 -10.57 25.51
C GLY A 79 14.17 -10.55 24.28
N PRO A 80 14.31 -9.37 23.63
CA PRO A 80 14.98 -9.24 22.34
C PRO A 80 16.47 -9.60 22.36
N ALA A 81 17.12 -9.43 23.51
CA ALA A 81 18.52 -9.80 23.72
C ALA A 81 18.80 -11.28 23.39
N ALA A 82 17.85 -12.18 23.68
CA ALA A 82 17.95 -13.61 23.41
C ALA A 82 17.37 -14.02 22.04
N GLY A 83 16.82 -13.08 21.27
CA GLY A 83 16.30 -13.32 19.93
C GLY A 83 14.78 -13.51 19.83
N GLN A 84 14.04 -13.20 20.90
CA GLN A 84 12.60 -12.91 20.80
C GLN A 84 12.40 -11.68 19.88
N MET A 85 11.33 -11.66 19.10
CA MET A 85 11.02 -10.53 18.21
C MET A 85 10.02 -9.60 18.89
N GLN A 86 10.27 -8.30 18.81
CA GLN A 86 9.36 -7.24 19.21
C GLN A 86 9.29 -6.20 18.09
N ALA A 87 8.15 -5.53 17.94
CA ALA A 87 7.99 -4.49 16.93
C ALA A 87 8.95 -3.32 17.21
N ALA A 88 9.55 -2.74 16.16
CA ALA A 88 10.38 -1.56 16.32
C ALA A 88 9.52 -0.33 16.61
N THR A 89 10.00 0.53 17.51
CA THR A 89 9.34 1.81 17.84
C THR A 89 9.97 2.94 17.04
N TYR A 90 9.14 3.67 16.29
CA TYR A 90 9.56 4.74 15.40
C TYR A 90 9.17 6.10 15.99
N THR A 91 10.00 7.11 15.73
CA THR A 91 9.65 8.50 16.00
C THR A 91 8.45 8.90 15.16
N ARG A 92 7.51 9.58 15.80
CA ARG A 92 6.25 10.01 15.19
C ARG A 92 6.51 10.79 13.89
N GLU A 93 5.76 10.45 12.84
CA GLU A 93 5.96 11.02 11.50
C GLU A 93 5.37 12.42 11.35
N LEU A 94 4.32 12.72 12.12
CA LEU A 94 3.58 13.97 12.06
C LEU A 94 3.67 14.73 13.39
N THR A 95 3.54 16.05 13.35
CA THR A 95 3.22 16.89 14.53
C THR A 95 1.73 16.80 14.87
N ASP A 96 1.31 17.31 16.03
CA ASP A 96 -0.11 17.28 16.44
C ASP A 96 -1.03 18.07 15.52
N ASP A 97 -0.47 19.02 14.77
CA ASP A 97 -1.20 19.82 13.79
C ASP A 97 -1.21 19.22 12.38
N GLY A 98 -0.67 18.01 12.21
CA GLY A 98 -0.67 17.30 10.93
C GLY A 98 0.33 17.86 9.92
N PHE A 99 1.52 18.27 10.37
CA PHE A 99 2.67 18.56 9.51
C PHE A 99 3.75 17.50 9.69
N LEU A 100 4.70 17.38 8.76
CA LEU A 100 5.82 16.46 8.90
C LEU A 100 6.65 16.83 10.13
N ASN A 101 7.02 15.84 10.93
CA ASN A 101 7.81 16.06 12.13
C ASN A 101 9.26 16.46 11.75
N PRO A 102 9.69 17.72 11.98
CA PRO A 102 11.01 18.18 11.58
C PRO A 102 12.15 17.52 12.39
N LYS A 103 11.82 16.89 13.52
CA LYS A 103 12.79 16.18 14.37
C LYS A 103 13.07 14.77 13.85
N ARG A 104 12.29 14.24 12.92
CA ARG A 104 12.48 12.88 12.35
C ARG A 104 13.47 12.93 11.18
N ASN A 105 14.60 12.26 11.32
CA ASN A 105 15.62 12.16 10.28
C ASN A 105 16.37 10.82 10.39
N ALA A 106 17.36 10.58 9.51
CA ALA A 106 18.12 9.33 9.46
C ALA A 106 18.78 8.92 10.79
N THR A 107 19.01 9.85 11.73
CA THR A 107 19.57 9.58 13.06
C THR A 107 18.51 9.36 14.14
N THR A 108 17.33 9.98 14.02
CA THR A 108 16.30 10.04 15.07
C THR A 108 15.01 9.28 14.74
N PHE A 109 14.91 8.62 13.57
CA PHE A 109 13.68 7.97 13.13
C PHE A 109 13.28 6.71 13.94
N LEU A 110 14.24 6.06 14.61
CA LEU A 110 14.01 4.94 15.53
C LEU A 110 14.20 5.44 16.97
N GLN A 111 13.30 5.03 17.87
CA GLN A 111 13.40 5.37 19.30
C GLN A 111 14.27 4.37 20.07
N ALA A 112 14.23 3.09 19.70
CA ALA A 112 15.05 2.01 20.23
C ALA A 112 15.51 1.08 19.10
N ASP A 113 16.71 0.52 19.21
CA ASP A 113 17.36 -0.32 18.20
C ASP A 113 17.46 -1.81 18.60
N ASP A 114 16.96 -2.18 19.77
CA ASP A 114 17.10 -3.51 20.35
C ASP A 114 15.90 -4.46 20.14
N ALA A 115 14.78 -3.99 19.59
CA ALA A 115 13.54 -4.75 19.44
C ALA A 115 13.64 -6.07 18.63
N ASN A 116 14.72 -6.29 17.88
CA ASN A 116 14.95 -7.48 17.05
C ASN A 116 13.84 -7.76 16.00
N SER A 117 13.04 -6.75 15.65
CA SER A 117 12.03 -6.82 14.57
C SER A 117 12.68 -7.21 13.22
N PRO A 118 12.09 -8.18 12.48
CA PRO A 118 12.50 -8.50 11.11
C PRO A 118 11.97 -7.51 10.07
N VAL A 119 11.18 -6.51 10.48
CA VAL A 119 10.45 -5.65 9.55
C VAL A 119 11.27 -4.44 9.09
N ILE A 120 11.16 -4.16 7.80
CA ILE A 120 11.54 -2.91 7.15
C ILE A 120 10.28 -2.27 6.55
N ARG A 121 9.99 -1.03 6.96
CA ARG A 121 8.88 -0.22 6.45
C ARG A 121 9.33 0.54 5.20
N PHE A 122 8.90 0.13 4.01
CA PHE A 122 9.26 0.80 2.77
C PHE A 122 8.33 1.99 2.51
N ARG A 123 8.89 3.20 2.36
CA ARG A 123 8.15 4.44 2.05
C ARG A 123 8.42 4.88 0.63
N TRP A 124 7.36 5.27 -0.06
CA TRP A 124 7.40 5.75 -1.43
C TRP A 124 6.24 6.71 -1.70
N GLY A 125 6.28 7.43 -2.81
CA GLY A 125 5.18 8.31 -3.19
C GLY A 125 5.50 9.15 -4.42
N TYR A 126 4.67 10.16 -4.62
CA TYR A 126 4.83 11.14 -5.69
C TYR A 126 5.36 12.46 -5.12
N LYS A 127 6.45 12.96 -5.71
CA LYS A 127 7.02 14.28 -5.43
C LYS A 127 6.86 15.16 -6.67
N ALA A 128 6.15 16.28 -6.53
CA ALA A 128 6.00 17.25 -7.60
C ALA A 128 7.26 18.13 -7.72
N ASN A 129 7.79 18.26 -8.94
CA ASN A 129 8.71 19.34 -9.27
C ASN A 129 7.96 20.67 -9.52
N GLY A 130 8.68 21.75 -9.82
CA GLY A 130 8.08 23.08 -10.02
C GLY A 130 7.07 23.17 -11.17
N GLU A 131 7.31 22.48 -12.29
CA GLU A 131 6.39 22.43 -13.43
C GLU A 131 5.16 21.59 -13.12
N GLU A 132 5.36 20.43 -12.51
CA GLU A 132 4.29 19.53 -12.11
C GLU A 132 3.40 20.13 -11.00
N LEU A 133 3.98 20.93 -10.10
CA LEU A 133 3.21 21.66 -9.09
C LEU A 133 2.27 22.68 -9.73
N GLN A 134 2.69 23.32 -10.83
CA GLN A 134 1.82 24.21 -11.60
C GLN A 134 0.73 23.45 -12.35
N ALA A 135 1.06 22.27 -12.88
CA ALA A 135 0.13 21.48 -13.69
C ALA A 135 -0.90 20.72 -12.85
N PHE A 136 -0.50 20.16 -11.71
CA PHE A 136 -1.31 19.20 -10.94
C PHE A 136 -1.60 19.65 -9.50
N GLY A 137 -0.93 20.69 -8.99
CA GLY A 137 -1.03 21.10 -7.58
C GLY A 137 -2.43 21.55 -7.13
N ASP A 138 -3.32 21.87 -8.07
CA ASP A 138 -4.73 22.20 -7.80
C ASP A 138 -5.67 20.98 -7.88
N GLY A 139 -5.13 19.77 -8.09
CA GLY A 139 -5.90 18.53 -8.24
C GLY A 139 -5.42 17.35 -7.40
N ILE A 140 -4.37 17.51 -6.60
CA ILE A 140 -3.82 16.44 -5.76
C ILE A 140 -3.46 16.98 -4.38
N TYR A 141 -3.55 16.13 -3.36
CA TYR A 141 -3.10 16.49 -2.01
C TYR A 141 -1.58 16.44 -2.00
N LEU A 142 -0.95 17.51 -1.51
CA LEU A 142 0.49 17.60 -1.30
C LEU A 142 0.75 18.19 0.08
N ASN A 143 1.75 17.68 0.77
CA ASN A 143 2.24 18.27 2.01
C ASN A 143 3.11 19.52 1.77
N GLU A 144 3.61 20.12 2.84
CA GLU A 144 4.48 21.31 2.84
C GLU A 144 5.84 21.09 2.11
N LYS A 145 6.16 19.86 1.73
CA LYS A 145 7.34 19.50 0.92
C LYS A 145 6.97 19.12 -0.52
N ASN A 146 5.73 19.40 -0.95
CA ASN A 146 5.21 19.11 -2.28
C ASN A 146 5.26 17.62 -2.67
N TYR A 147 5.08 16.70 -1.72
CA TYR A 147 4.91 15.27 -2.01
C TYR A 147 3.66 14.69 -1.35
N TRP A 148 3.28 13.49 -1.77
CA TRP A 148 2.23 12.68 -1.16
C TRP A 148 2.62 11.20 -1.07
N GLY A 149 2.42 10.61 0.11
CA GLY A 149 2.64 9.20 0.38
C GLY A 149 1.83 8.29 -0.55
N GLY A 150 2.51 7.40 -1.25
CA GLY A 150 1.93 6.51 -2.26
C GLY A 150 1.42 7.22 -3.52
N GLY A 151 1.40 8.55 -3.55
CA GLY A 151 0.86 9.36 -4.64
C GLY A 151 -0.67 9.43 -4.68
N PRO A 152 -1.23 10.13 -5.69
CA PRO A 152 -2.66 10.42 -5.74
C PRO A 152 -3.52 9.16 -5.88
N PHE A 153 -4.61 9.07 -5.11
CA PHE A 153 -5.54 7.94 -5.14
C PHE A 153 -6.07 7.65 -6.56
N ALA A 154 -6.49 8.69 -7.28
CA ALA A 154 -7.04 8.59 -8.63
C ALA A 154 -6.04 8.10 -9.69
N ASN A 155 -4.74 8.08 -9.37
CA ASN A 155 -3.69 7.65 -10.29
C ASN A 155 -3.35 6.16 -10.19
N GLY A 156 -4.01 5.42 -9.30
CA GLY A 156 -3.91 3.97 -9.23
C GLY A 156 -4.19 3.30 -10.59
N CYS A 157 -3.68 2.09 -10.75
CA CYS A 157 -3.86 1.29 -11.96
C CYS A 157 -4.09 -0.19 -11.63
N SER A 158 -4.57 -0.95 -12.61
CA SER A 158 -4.87 -2.38 -12.48
C SER A 158 -3.96 -3.25 -13.34
N ALA A 159 -3.04 -2.67 -14.13
CA ALA A 159 -2.14 -3.36 -15.03
C ALA A 159 -0.70 -2.85 -14.89
N LEU A 160 0.27 -3.77 -14.83
CA LEU A 160 1.68 -3.42 -14.66
C LEU A 160 2.28 -2.49 -15.75
N PRO A 161 1.97 -2.63 -17.06
CA PRO A 161 2.57 -1.72 -18.04
C PRO A 161 2.17 -0.26 -17.84
N ASP A 162 1.05 0.02 -17.16
CA ASP A 162 0.57 1.38 -16.94
C ASP A 162 1.48 2.19 -16.01
N LEU A 163 2.34 1.53 -15.21
CA LEU A 163 3.32 2.19 -14.35
C LEU A 163 4.31 3.05 -15.15
N TRP A 164 4.62 2.64 -16.38
CA TRP A 164 5.49 3.39 -17.31
C TRP A 164 4.74 4.46 -18.11
N GLY A 165 3.42 4.52 -17.97
CA GLY A 165 2.54 5.34 -18.79
C GLY A 165 2.24 6.73 -18.22
N LYS A 166 1.37 7.45 -18.93
CA LYS A 166 0.78 8.70 -18.47
C LYS A 166 -0.16 8.45 -17.28
N GLY A 167 -0.45 9.50 -16.52
CA GLY A 167 -1.44 9.47 -15.43
C GLY A 167 -2.88 9.54 -15.93
N LEU A 168 -3.83 9.73 -15.02
CA LEU A 168 -5.23 10.00 -15.38
C LEU A 168 -5.36 11.27 -16.24
N SER A 169 -6.01 11.15 -17.42
CA SER A 169 -6.05 12.21 -18.43
C SER A 169 -7.02 13.34 -18.10
N GLU A 170 -6.62 14.60 -18.36
CA GLU A 170 -7.51 15.77 -18.35
C GLU A 170 -8.67 15.65 -19.35
N GLU A 171 -8.50 14.89 -20.44
CA GLU A 171 -9.51 14.77 -21.51
C GLU A 171 -10.80 14.09 -21.04
N LEU A 172 -10.72 13.27 -19.99
CA LEU A 172 -11.86 12.68 -19.30
C LEU A 172 -12.71 13.72 -18.54
N PHE A 173 -12.25 14.97 -18.47
CA PHE A 173 -12.85 16.07 -17.72
C PHE A 173 -13.20 17.28 -18.61
N LEU A 174 -13.30 17.12 -19.94
CA LEU A 174 -13.58 18.24 -20.84
C LEU A 174 -15.08 18.55 -21.05
N TRP A 175 -16.00 17.57 -20.94
CA TRP A 175 -17.46 17.81 -21.17
C TRP A 175 -18.46 16.91 -20.43
N MET A 176 -18.08 15.71 -19.95
CA MET A 176 -18.84 14.89 -18.98
C MET A 176 -17.89 14.49 -17.86
N HIS A 177 -17.94 15.18 -16.72
CA HIS A 177 -16.90 15.01 -15.71
C HIS A 177 -17.12 13.74 -14.88
N ILE A 178 -16.07 12.94 -14.70
CA ILE A 178 -16.01 11.83 -13.73
C ILE A 178 -16.36 12.33 -12.31
N GLN A 179 -16.00 13.57 -11.96
CA GLN A 179 -16.35 14.19 -10.68
C GLN A 179 -17.86 14.45 -10.53
N HIS A 180 -18.62 14.60 -11.63
CA HIS A 180 -20.07 14.68 -11.55
C HIS A 180 -20.67 13.37 -11.07
N MET A 181 -20.06 12.24 -11.43
CA MET A 181 -20.55 10.90 -11.15
C MET A 181 -19.89 10.24 -9.94
N ASN A 182 -19.00 10.95 -9.24
CA ASN A 182 -18.38 10.46 -8.02
C ASN A 182 -19.38 10.60 -6.86
N PRO A 183 -19.92 9.50 -6.32
CA PRO A 183 -20.88 9.58 -5.24
C PRO A 183 -20.20 9.90 -3.90
N THR A 184 -18.88 9.74 -3.77
CA THR A 184 -18.18 10.04 -2.52
C THR A 184 -17.76 11.51 -2.45
N ASN A 185 -17.80 12.08 -1.25
CA ASN A 185 -17.48 13.49 -0.99
C ASN A 185 -16.05 13.70 -0.45
N ASP A 186 -15.38 12.62 -0.07
CA ASP A 186 -14.07 12.57 0.58
C ASP A 186 -12.91 12.72 -0.42
N ARG A 187 -13.08 12.27 -1.67
CA ARG A 187 -11.98 12.17 -2.65
C ARG A 187 -12.35 12.77 -3.98
N GLN A 188 -11.86 13.98 -4.26
CA GLN A 188 -12.05 14.62 -5.56
C GLN A 188 -11.11 13.99 -6.61
N VAL A 189 -11.64 13.68 -7.79
CA VAL A 189 -10.91 13.02 -8.88
C VAL A 189 -10.58 14.05 -9.95
N TYR A 190 -9.27 14.32 -10.10
CA TYR A 190 -8.72 15.23 -11.09
C TYR A 190 -7.63 14.54 -11.93
N ALA A 191 -7.16 15.23 -12.96
CA ALA A 191 -6.02 14.77 -13.73
C ALA A 191 -4.79 14.54 -12.84
N CYS A 192 -4.03 13.51 -13.17
CA CYS A 192 -2.94 13.04 -12.34
C CYS A 192 -1.60 13.09 -13.11
N PRO A 193 -0.48 13.23 -12.38
CA PRO A 193 0.85 13.20 -12.96
C PRO A 193 1.18 11.84 -13.61
N PRO A 194 2.18 11.77 -14.50
CA PRO A 194 2.69 10.51 -15.03
C PRO A 194 3.02 9.48 -13.94
N ARG A 195 2.77 8.20 -14.22
CA ARG A 195 2.91 7.09 -13.25
C ARG A 195 4.35 6.63 -12.94
N PRO A 196 5.43 7.02 -13.63
CA PRO A 196 6.77 6.49 -13.33
C PRO A 196 7.35 6.70 -11.92
N TYR A 197 6.70 7.42 -11.01
CA TYR A 197 7.02 7.36 -9.58
C TYR A 197 6.77 5.97 -8.97
N PHE A 198 5.81 5.19 -9.50
CA PHE A 198 5.66 3.76 -9.17
C PHE A 198 6.86 2.95 -9.64
N VAL A 199 7.38 3.21 -10.85
CA VAL A 199 8.57 2.54 -11.40
C VAL A 199 9.80 2.87 -10.58
N PHE A 200 9.97 4.13 -10.20
CA PHE A 200 11.06 4.57 -9.33
C PHE A 200 10.99 3.89 -7.96
N ALA A 201 9.80 3.78 -7.37
CA ALA A 201 9.59 3.01 -6.14
C ALA A 201 9.95 1.53 -6.30
N ALA A 202 9.53 0.90 -7.40
CA ALA A 202 9.83 -0.50 -7.70
C ALA A 202 11.33 -0.74 -7.89
N TRP A 203 12.02 0.19 -8.56
CA TRP A 203 13.47 0.18 -8.72
C TRP A 203 14.18 0.27 -7.37
N ARG A 204 13.78 1.23 -6.51
CA ARG A 204 14.31 1.35 -5.14
C ARG A 204 14.07 0.08 -4.32
N LEU A 205 12.89 -0.53 -4.43
CA LEU A 205 12.56 -1.76 -3.71
C LEU A 205 13.44 -2.94 -4.16
N ALA A 206 13.67 -3.12 -5.46
CA ALA A 206 14.57 -4.14 -5.98
C ALA A 206 16.03 -3.92 -5.51
N ARG A 207 16.47 -2.65 -5.50
CA ARG A 207 17.79 -2.26 -4.98
C ARG A 207 17.91 -2.49 -3.47
N LEU A 208 16.85 -2.25 -2.69
CA LEU A 208 16.81 -2.56 -1.27
C LEU A 208 16.97 -4.07 -1.01
N VAL A 209 16.30 -4.93 -1.78
CA VAL A 209 16.48 -6.39 -1.70
C VAL A 209 17.93 -6.78 -2.03
N GLN A 210 18.51 -6.14 -3.04
CA GLN A 210 19.92 -6.35 -3.38
C GLN A 210 20.86 -5.91 -2.25
N SER A 211 20.63 -4.76 -1.61
CA SER A 211 21.43 -4.28 -0.47
C SER A 211 21.28 -5.18 0.76
N ILE A 212 20.08 -5.72 1.04
CA ILE A 212 19.90 -6.76 2.08
C ILE A 212 20.83 -7.94 1.80
N ARG A 213 20.91 -8.39 0.54
CA ARG A 213 21.77 -9.51 0.15
C ARG A 213 23.25 -9.16 -0.02
N ALA A 214 23.59 -7.88 -0.11
CA ALA A 214 24.95 -7.42 0.04
C ALA A 214 25.42 -7.56 1.50
N CYS A 215 24.53 -7.32 2.47
CA CYS A 215 24.80 -7.57 3.90
C CYS A 215 24.87 -9.07 4.23
N GLN A 216 23.96 -9.87 3.65
CA GLN A 216 24.00 -11.34 3.77
C GLN A 216 23.40 -12.01 2.52
N HIS A 217 24.23 -12.67 1.73
CA HIS A 217 23.88 -13.20 0.40
C HIS A 217 22.64 -14.10 0.36
N ASP A 218 22.46 -14.97 1.35
CA ASP A 218 21.37 -15.94 1.43
C ASP A 218 20.24 -15.51 2.38
N ALA A 219 20.18 -14.23 2.77
CA ALA A 219 19.14 -13.74 3.66
C ALA A 219 17.74 -13.99 3.06
N PRO A 220 16.84 -14.66 3.81
CA PRO A 220 15.44 -14.80 3.43
C PRO A 220 14.76 -13.44 3.35
N VAL A 221 14.10 -13.12 2.24
CA VAL A 221 13.34 -11.86 2.09
C VAL A 221 11.89 -12.14 1.69
N THR A 222 10.94 -11.61 2.46
CA THR A 222 9.51 -11.61 2.09
C THR A 222 9.02 -10.18 1.87
N ILE A 223 8.25 -9.94 0.82
CA ILE A 223 7.57 -8.65 0.61
C ILE A 223 6.08 -8.81 0.92
N VAL A 224 5.56 -8.00 1.82
CA VAL A 224 4.14 -7.92 2.15
C VAL A 224 3.63 -6.58 1.65
N CYS A 225 2.68 -6.62 0.73
CA CYS A 225 2.25 -5.42 0.02
C CYS A 225 0.73 -5.30 0.02
N HIS A 226 0.24 -4.07 0.12
CA HIS A 226 -1.18 -3.77 0.18
C HIS A 226 -1.59 -2.82 -0.94
N SER A 227 -2.79 -3.02 -1.50
CA SER A 227 -3.39 -2.14 -2.52
C SER A 227 -2.43 -1.89 -3.70
N GLN A 228 -2.21 -0.65 -4.11
CA GLN A 228 -1.27 -0.29 -5.19
C GLN A 228 0.21 -0.64 -4.88
N GLY A 229 0.57 -0.86 -3.60
CA GLY A 229 1.87 -1.38 -3.22
C GLY A 229 2.16 -2.76 -3.85
N ASN A 230 1.12 -3.53 -4.15
CA ASN A 230 1.25 -4.78 -4.92
C ASN A 230 1.82 -4.54 -6.32
N MET A 231 1.41 -3.47 -6.99
CA MET A 231 1.89 -3.12 -8.33
C MET A 231 3.38 -2.77 -8.28
N VAL A 232 3.79 -2.02 -7.26
CA VAL A 232 5.21 -1.70 -6.98
C VAL A 232 6.01 -2.97 -6.71
N ALA A 233 5.53 -3.84 -5.83
CA ALA A 233 6.21 -5.08 -5.44
C ALA A 233 6.36 -6.07 -6.61
N MET A 234 5.31 -6.25 -7.42
CA MET A 234 5.36 -7.09 -8.61
C MET A 234 6.32 -6.51 -9.66
N ALA A 235 6.27 -5.20 -9.92
CA ALA A 235 7.22 -4.55 -10.81
C ALA A 235 8.66 -4.66 -10.31
N ALA A 236 8.88 -4.58 -8.99
CA ALA A 236 10.19 -4.77 -8.37
C ALA A 236 10.75 -6.18 -8.59
N ALA A 237 9.90 -7.22 -8.67
CA ALA A 237 10.35 -8.57 -9.01
C ALA A 237 10.91 -8.64 -10.44
N PHE A 238 10.25 -8.00 -11.41
CA PHE A 238 10.72 -7.94 -12.80
C PHE A 238 12.00 -7.11 -12.94
N LEU A 239 12.07 -5.95 -12.29
CA LEU A 239 13.29 -5.13 -12.26
C LEU A 239 14.42 -5.83 -11.48
N GLY A 240 14.07 -6.61 -10.46
CA GLY A 240 15.01 -7.46 -9.74
C GLY A 240 15.59 -8.55 -10.63
N GLU A 241 14.77 -9.20 -11.47
CA GLU A 241 15.25 -10.20 -12.42
C GLU A 241 16.28 -9.61 -13.41
N THR A 242 16.09 -8.36 -13.86
CA THR A 242 17.07 -7.69 -14.74
C THR A 242 18.34 -7.28 -14.01
N LEU A 243 18.25 -6.94 -12.72
CA LEU A 243 19.40 -6.66 -11.84
C LEU A 243 20.18 -7.92 -11.44
N GLY A 244 19.51 -9.06 -11.40
CA GLY A 244 20.05 -10.37 -11.07
C GLY A 244 19.38 -11.02 -9.84
N PRO A 245 19.62 -12.33 -9.59
CA PRO A 245 18.91 -13.10 -8.58
C PRO A 245 18.97 -12.53 -7.16
N SER A 246 19.99 -11.75 -6.82
CA SER A 246 20.11 -11.12 -5.50
C SER A 246 19.08 -10.01 -5.26
N ALA A 247 18.44 -9.47 -6.31
CA ALA A 247 17.47 -8.36 -6.21
C ALA A 247 16.00 -8.80 -6.18
N VAL A 248 15.71 -10.10 -6.12
CA VAL A 248 14.36 -10.67 -6.14
C VAL A 248 14.00 -11.28 -4.79
N ALA A 249 12.93 -10.85 -4.13
CA ALA A 249 12.50 -11.43 -2.85
C ALA A 249 12.06 -12.90 -3.00
N ASP A 250 12.11 -13.66 -1.91
CA ASP A 250 11.85 -15.10 -1.92
C ASP A 250 10.37 -15.45 -1.87
N SER A 251 9.56 -14.61 -1.20
CA SER A 251 8.11 -14.80 -1.09
C SER A 251 7.37 -13.46 -1.13
N TYR A 252 6.13 -13.48 -1.60
CA TYR A 252 5.26 -12.30 -1.67
C TYR A 252 3.91 -12.60 -1.02
N VAL A 253 3.43 -11.70 -0.17
CA VAL A 253 2.05 -11.72 0.33
C VAL A 253 1.33 -10.50 -0.25
N LEU A 254 0.40 -10.78 -1.15
CA LEU A 254 -0.34 -9.77 -1.90
C LEU A 254 -1.68 -9.50 -1.21
N CYS A 255 -1.82 -8.35 -0.55
CA CYS A 255 -3.04 -8.00 0.18
C CYS A 255 -3.86 -7.01 -0.64
N ASN A 256 -5.10 -7.37 -0.96
CA ASN A 256 -6.04 -6.53 -1.72
C ASN A 256 -5.45 -5.93 -3.03
N PRO A 257 -4.74 -6.71 -3.88
CA PRO A 257 -4.16 -6.18 -5.10
C PRO A 257 -5.20 -5.67 -6.12
N PRO A 258 -4.98 -4.50 -6.74
CA PRO A 258 -5.83 -3.95 -7.80
C PRO A 258 -5.60 -4.63 -9.15
N TYR A 259 -4.61 -5.53 -9.26
CA TYR A 259 -4.29 -6.23 -10.51
C TYR A 259 -5.51 -7.00 -11.02
N SER A 260 -6.04 -6.65 -12.20
CA SER A 260 -7.25 -7.26 -12.74
C SER A 260 -6.92 -8.34 -13.77
N LEU A 261 -7.68 -9.43 -13.79
CA LEU A 261 -7.69 -10.44 -14.88
C LEU A 261 -9.07 -10.55 -15.52
N LEU A 262 -9.94 -9.53 -15.41
CA LEU A 262 -11.18 -9.56 -16.19
C LEU A 262 -10.87 -9.64 -17.69
N ASP A 263 -11.72 -10.31 -18.44
CA ASP A 263 -11.69 -10.29 -19.91
C ASP A 263 -11.99 -8.87 -20.40
N SER A 264 -13.15 -8.35 -20.02
CA SER A 264 -13.67 -7.05 -20.45
C SER A 264 -14.05 -6.19 -19.26
N ASN A 265 -13.75 -4.90 -19.33
CA ASN A 265 -14.25 -3.89 -18.40
C ASN A 265 -14.39 -2.56 -19.15
N PHE A 266 -15.62 -2.18 -19.46
CA PHE A 266 -15.91 -0.98 -20.26
C PHE A 266 -15.38 0.29 -19.57
N THR A 267 -15.66 0.45 -18.28
CA THR A 267 -15.28 1.66 -17.52
C THR A 267 -13.77 1.82 -17.49
N GLU A 268 -13.04 0.74 -17.23
CA GLU A 268 -11.58 0.75 -17.26
C GLU A 268 -11.03 1.04 -18.66
N ASN A 269 -11.61 0.43 -19.70
CA ASN A 269 -11.20 0.65 -21.09
C ASN A 269 -11.39 2.11 -21.52
N TRP A 270 -12.47 2.74 -21.06
CA TRP A 270 -12.74 4.15 -21.29
C TRP A 270 -11.76 5.06 -20.53
N VAL A 271 -11.55 4.83 -19.22
CA VAL A 271 -10.60 5.60 -18.39
C VAL A 271 -9.16 5.47 -18.89
N SER A 272 -8.82 4.33 -19.50
CA SER A 272 -7.50 4.04 -20.05
C SER A 272 -7.38 4.39 -21.54
N GLY A 273 -8.38 5.03 -22.14
CA GLY A 273 -8.47 5.25 -23.59
C GLY A 273 -7.33 6.07 -24.19
N HIS A 274 -6.62 6.86 -23.38
CA HIS A 274 -5.44 7.64 -23.78
C HIS A 274 -4.11 6.88 -23.66
N LEU A 275 -4.10 5.71 -23.02
CA LEU A 275 -2.91 4.87 -22.90
C LEU A 275 -2.72 4.06 -24.18
N THR A 276 -1.48 3.98 -24.66
CA THR A 276 -1.12 3.34 -25.93
C THR A 276 -0.10 2.23 -25.73
N ASP A 277 -0.23 1.12 -26.46
CA ASP A 277 0.87 0.14 -26.63
C ASP A 277 1.87 0.58 -27.71
N GLU A 278 2.91 -0.23 -27.95
CA GLU A 278 3.95 0.02 -28.95
C GLU A 278 3.42 0.01 -30.40
N HIS A 279 2.24 -0.55 -30.64
CA HIS A 279 1.58 -0.56 -31.94
C HIS A 279 0.58 0.60 -32.12
N GLY A 280 0.37 1.40 -31.07
CA GLY A 280 -0.57 2.52 -31.04
C GLY A 280 -2.03 2.11 -30.83
N ASN A 281 -2.29 0.87 -30.40
CA ASN A 281 -3.61 0.49 -29.90
C ASN A 281 -3.83 1.14 -28.53
N THR A 282 -5.08 1.35 -28.14
CA THR A 282 -5.42 2.10 -26.92
C THR A 282 -6.32 1.36 -25.95
N GLY A 283 -6.46 1.90 -24.74
CA GLY A 283 -7.43 1.43 -23.76
C GLY A 283 -6.84 0.45 -22.76
N ARG A 284 -7.70 -0.46 -22.30
CA ARG A 284 -7.36 -1.48 -21.31
C ARG A 284 -6.43 -2.54 -21.91
N GLN A 285 -5.57 -3.10 -21.07
CA GLN A 285 -4.81 -4.32 -21.39
C GLN A 285 -5.69 -5.54 -21.62
N LYS A 286 -5.39 -6.34 -22.65
CA LYS A 286 -6.07 -7.62 -22.93
C LYS A 286 -5.86 -8.63 -21.80
N TYR A 287 -6.82 -9.55 -21.65
CA TYR A 287 -6.71 -10.70 -20.74
C TYR A 287 -5.41 -11.49 -20.94
N ALA A 288 -5.11 -11.87 -22.19
CA ALA A 288 -3.93 -12.65 -22.53
C ALA A 288 -2.60 -11.97 -22.12
N ALA A 289 -2.49 -10.65 -22.29
CA ALA A 289 -1.30 -9.89 -21.87
C ALA A 289 -1.15 -9.88 -20.34
N ARG A 290 -2.27 -9.70 -19.62
CA ARG A 290 -2.29 -9.73 -18.15
C ARG A 290 -1.98 -11.12 -17.59
N THR A 291 -2.51 -12.19 -18.19
CA THR A 291 -2.21 -13.56 -17.75
C THR A 291 -0.78 -13.94 -18.05
N GLN A 292 -0.24 -13.57 -19.21
CA GLN A 292 1.17 -13.80 -19.55
C GLN A 292 2.12 -13.03 -18.64
N THR A 293 1.79 -11.79 -18.30
CA THR A 293 2.56 -10.99 -17.33
C THR A 293 2.55 -11.66 -15.95
N LEU A 294 1.38 -12.06 -15.44
CA LEU A 294 1.29 -12.71 -14.13
C LEU A 294 2.00 -14.08 -14.13
N LYS A 295 1.97 -14.81 -15.24
CA LYS A 295 2.74 -16.04 -15.45
C LYS A 295 4.24 -15.81 -15.37
N ALA A 296 4.74 -14.73 -16.00
CA ALA A 296 6.14 -14.36 -15.89
C ALA A 296 6.53 -14.03 -14.44
N PHE A 297 5.69 -13.29 -13.71
CA PHE A 297 5.88 -13.04 -12.29
C PHE A 297 5.94 -14.34 -11.46
N PHE A 298 5.01 -15.27 -11.66
CA PHE A 298 5.06 -16.57 -10.96
C PHE A 298 6.28 -17.41 -11.34
N ASN A 299 6.80 -17.31 -12.57
CA ASN A 299 8.03 -18.00 -12.96
C ASN A 299 9.26 -17.44 -12.26
N ILE A 300 9.34 -16.12 -12.08
CA ILE A 300 10.40 -15.48 -11.26
C ILE A 300 10.41 -16.09 -9.86
N LEU A 301 9.23 -16.22 -9.24
CA LEU A 301 9.10 -16.75 -7.89
C LEU A 301 9.32 -18.26 -7.79
N ARG A 302 8.90 -19.03 -8.79
CA ARG A 302 9.14 -20.48 -8.84
C ARG A 302 10.62 -20.83 -8.65
N ALA A 303 11.50 -20.06 -9.29
CA ALA A 303 12.94 -20.24 -9.21
C ALA A 303 13.52 -19.94 -7.80
N ARG A 304 12.81 -19.19 -6.95
CA ARG A 304 13.27 -18.84 -5.59
C ARG A 304 13.22 -20.00 -4.61
N SER A 305 12.39 -21.01 -4.84
CA SER A 305 12.33 -22.20 -3.98
C SER A 305 13.69 -22.91 -3.87
N ALA A 306 14.48 -22.92 -4.95
CA ALA A 306 15.83 -23.48 -4.99
C ALA A 306 16.86 -22.68 -4.17
N MET A 307 16.52 -21.47 -3.73
CA MET A 307 17.39 -20.60 -2.93
C MET A 307 17.15 -20.77 -1.43
N GLN A 308 16.25 -21.66 -1.01
CA GLN A 308 15.99 -21.92 0.39
C GLN A 308 17.24 -22.49 1.08
N GLN A 309 17.62 -21.89 2.21
CA GLN A 309 18.75 -22.35 3.01
C GLN A 309 18.57 -23.82 3.43
N ASP A 310 19.69 -24.52 3.65
CA ASP A 310 19.68 -25.90 4.12
C ASP A 310 18.96 -26.03 5.48
N ALA A 311 18.14 -27.07 5.65
CA ALA A 311 17.34 -27.23 6.86
C ALA A 311 18.20 -27.54 8.10
N ALA A 312 19.29 -28.31 7.95
CA ALA A 312 20.18 -28.64 9.05
C ALA A 312 20.96 -27.40 9.51
N PHE A 313 21.40 -26.55 8.57
CA PHE A 313 22.00 -25.25 8.90
C PHE A 313 21.02 -24.35 9.69
N VAL A 314 19.77 -24.23 9.24
CA VAL A 314 18.77 -23.44 9.96
C VAL A 314 18.52 -24.00 11.36
N ASP A 315 18.46 -25.33 11.50
CA ASP A 315 18.27 -25.99 12.80
C ASP A 315 19.45 -25.78 13.74
N GLU A 316 20.69 -25.84 13.24
CA GLU A 316 21.90 -25.57 14.01
C GLU A 316 21.88 -24.18 14.66
N CYS A 317 21.38 -23.18 13.93
CA CYS A 317 21.36 -21.80 14.41
C CYS A 317 20.10 -21.42 15.21
N SER A 318 18.97 -22.09 14.99
CA SER A 318 17.66 -21.56 15.41
C SER A 318 16.64 -22.58 15.93
N ALA A 319 16.94 -23.87 15.91
CA ALA A 319 16.00 -24.86 16.44
C ALA A 319 15.71 -24.64 17.92
N ASN A 320 14.45 -24.82 18.31
CA ASN A 320 14.05 -24.86 19.71
C ASN A 320 13.29 -26.17 19.96
N ARG A 321 14.01 -27.19 20.40
CA ARG A 321 13.48 -28.56 20.54
C ARG A 321 12.90 -28.76 21.94
N LYS A 322 11.63 -29.16 21.99
CA LYS A 322 10.93 -29.59 23.21
C LYS A 322 10.66 -31.10 23.16
N PRO A 323 10.33 -31.74 24.30
CA PRO A 323 10.07 -33.19 24.33
C PRO A 323 8.96 -33.65 23.37
N GLU A 324 7.94 -32.82 23.17
CA GLU A 324 6.87 -33.05 22.20
C GLU A 324 7.11 -32.26 20.91
N ARG A 325 6.90 -32.91 19.75
CA ARG A 325 7.05 -32.29 18.43
C ARG A 325 6.19 -31.03 18.28
N LYS A 326 4.94 -31.06 18.74
CA LYS A 326 3.97 -29.96 18.57
C LYS A 326 4.44 -28.62 19.18
N ASP A 327 5.31 -28.72 20.18
CA ASP A 327 5.87 -27.57 20.88
C ASP A 327 7.34 -27.33 20.54
N SER A 328 7.86 -28.03 19.53
CA SER A 328 9.21 -27.85 19.01
C SER A 328 9.20 -27.02 17.72
N TYR A 329 10.26 -26.27 17.50
CA TYR A 329 10.60 -25.70 16.21
C TYR A 329 11.83 -26.40 15.63
N THR A 330 11.68 -26.92 14.41
CA THR A 330 12.77 -27.25 13.47
C THR A 330 12.36 -26.78 12.08
N ALA A 331 13.32 -26.44 11.23
CA ALA A 331 13.10 -26.06 9.84
C ALA A 331 12.37 -27.15 9.06
N ALA A 332 12.63 -28.43 9.36
CA ALA A 332 11.94 -29.55 8.72
C ALA A 332 10.44 -29.60 9.09
N PHE A 333 10.09 -29.41 10.36
CA PHE A 333 8.68 -29.35 10.77
C PHE A 333 7.98 -28.12 10.20
N ASP A 334 8.62 -26.95 10.27
CA ASP A 334 8.07 -25.70 9.73
C ASP A 334 7.76 -25.81 8.23
N ARG A 335 8.68 -26.38 7.45
CA ARG A 335 8.49 -26.64 6.02
C ARG A 335 7.37 -27.63 5.73
N ALA A 336 7.23 -28.67 6.55
CA ALA A 336 6.16 -29.66 6.38
C ALA A 336 4.79 -29.08 6.72
N ASP A 337 4.71 -28.25 7.77
CA ASP A 337 3.45 -27.75 8.30
C ASP A 337 2.98 -26.47 7.58
N HIS A 338 3.91 -25.62 7.13
CA HIS A 338 3.62 -24.28 6.58
C HIS A 338 4.20 -24.02 5.18
N GLY A 339 5.06 -24.90 4.67
CA GLY A 339 5.66 -24.76 3.34
C GLY A 339 4.71 -25.15 2.21
N LEU A 340 4.78 -24.42 1.10
CA LEU A 340 4.16 -24.84 -0.15
C LEU A 340 5.09 -25.86 -0.83
N HIS A 341 4.62 -27.10 -0.99
CA HIS A 341 5.44 -28.23 -1.45
C HIS A 341 6.75 -28.42 -0.65
N GLY A 342 6.69 -28.19 0.67
CA GLY A 342 7.84 -28.35 1.56
C GLY A 342 8.84 -27.18 1.52
N SER A 343 8.49 -26.05 0.88
CA SER A 343 9.32 -24.84 0.84
C SER A 343 8.55 -23.63 1.40
N THR A 344 9.22 -22.80 2.19
CA THR A 344 8.68 -21.49 2.62
C THR A 344 9.09 -20.36 1.67
N TYR A 345 9.92 -20.68 0.67
CA TYR A 345 10.41 -19.81 -0.40
C TYR A 345 9.69 -20.11 -1.70
N GLY A 346 9.67 -19.14 -2.62
CA GLY A 346 9.07 -19.25 -3.94
C GLY A 346 7.56 -19.31 -3.93
N ARG A 347 6.93 -18.66 -2.93
CA ARG A 347 5.49 -18.61 -2.75
C ARG A 347 4.94 -17.20 -2.95
N VAL A 348 3.81 -17.12 -3.64
CA VAL A 348 2.93 -15.94 -3.67
C VAL A 348 1.63 -16.30 -2.97
N THR A 349 1.29 -15.58 -1.90
CA THR A 349 0.02 -15.76 -1.19
C THR A 349 -0.86 -14.53 -1.38
N LEU A 350 -2.06 -14.72 -1.95
CA LEU A 350 -3.07 -13.67 -2.07
C LEU A 350 -3.94 -13.62 -0.82
N TYR A 351 -4.01 -12.47 -0.17
CA TYR A 351 -5.04 -12.15 0.81
C TYR A 351 -6.09 -11.28 0.12
N PHE A 352 -7.32 -11.78 0.02
CA PHE A 352 -8.41 -11.06 -0.62
C PHE A 352 -9.62 -10.96 0.31
N ASN A 353 -10.36 -9.85 0.17
CA ASN A 353 -11.61 -9.60 0.86
C ASN A 353 -12.75 -9.42 -0.16
N PRO A 354 -13.72 -10.35 -0.25
CA PRO A 354 -14.90 -10.23 -1.12
C PRO A 354 -15.68 -8.92 -0.99
N HIS A 355 -15.65 -8.31 0.20
CA HIS A 355 -16.36 -7.07 0.51
C HIS A 355 -15.48 -5.82 0.46
N ASP A 356 -14.27 -5.90 -0.11
CA ASP A 356 -13.43 -4.73 -0.38
C ASP A 356 -14.09 -3.80 -1.42
N GLN A 357 -14.59 -2.66 -0.96
CA GLN A 357 -15.28 -1.67 -1.80
C GLN A 357 -14.33 -0.81 -2.63
N VAL A 358 -13.04 -0.74 -2.29
CA VAL A 358 -12.07 0.02 -3.11
C VAL A 358 -11.66 -0.80 -4.33
N ILE A 359 -11.32 -2.07 -4.14
CA ILE A 359 -10.77 -2.91 -5.20
C ILE A 359 -11.87 -3.50 -6.10
N SER A 360 -13.11 -3.55 -5.61
CA SER A 360 -14.30 -3.88 -6.40
C SER A 360 -14.85 -2.72 -7.23
N ALA A 361 -14.29 -1.51 -7.09
CA ALA A 361 -14.74 -0.34 -7.83
C ALA A 361 -14.79 -0.66 -9.34
N THR A 362 -15.84 -0.20 -10.03
CA THR A 362 -16.11 -0.55 -11.44
C THR A 362 -14.89 -0.42 -12.37
N PRO A 363 -14.03 0.62 -12.30
CA PRO A 363 -12.85 0.73 -13.16
C PRO A 363 -11.65 -0.15 -12.75
N VAL A 364 -11.70 -0.82 -11.60
CA VAL A 364 -10.56 -1.58 -11.05
C VAL A 364 -10.84 -3.08 -11.12
N GLN A 365 -11.78 -3.58 -10.32
CA GLN A 365 -12.16 -4.99 -10.20
C GLN A 365 -10.94 -5.93 -10.18
N GLY A 366 -10.05 -5.73 -9.20
CA GLY A 366 -8.80 -6.48 -9.04
C GLY A 366 -8.97 -7.89 -8.49
N ILE A 367 -7.90 -8.71 -8.46
CA ILE A 367 -7.92 -10.02 -7.78
C ILE A 367 -8.01 -9.89 -6.24
N GLY A 368 -7.75 -8.70 -5.69
CA GLY A 368 -7.78 -8.43 -4.26
C GLY A 368 -9.16 -8.41 -3.61
N TRP A 369 -10.24 -8.33 -4.39
CA TRP A 369 -11.60 -8.54 -3.88
C TRP A 369 -12.19 -9.87 -4.36
N ARG A 370 -11.95 -10.24 -5.62
CA ARG A 370 -12.61 -11.40 -6.25
C ARG A 370 -11.84 -12.73 -6.15
N GLY A 371 -10.61 -12.72 -5.64
CA GLY A 371 -9.69 -13.86 -5.71
C GLY A 371 -9.30 -14.26 -7.15
N MET A 372 -8.69 -15.43 -7.30
CA MET A 372 -8.45 -16.07 -8.61
C MET A 372 -9.21 -17.40 -8.72
N SER A 373 -9.92 -17.58 -9.82
CA SER A 373 -10.60 -18.84 -10.16
C SER A 373 -9.59 -19.94 -10.55
N ALA A 374 -10.04 -21.19 -10.55
CA ALA A 374 -9.22 -22.31 -11.01
C ALA A 374 -8.68 -22.12 -12.45
N GLN A 375 -9.50 -21.53 -13.35
CA GLN A 375 -9.08 -21.25 -14.72
C GLN A 375 -7.99 -20.18 -14.77
N GLU A 376 -8.14 -19.07 -14.03
CA GLU A 376 -7.13 -18.02 -14.00
C GLU A 376 -5.81 -18.50 -13.39
N ILE A 377 -5.88 -19.35 -12.36
CA ILE A 377 -4.69 -19.99 -11.77
C ILE A 377 -4.01 -20.88 -12.82
N ALA A 378 -4.76 -21.63 -13.62
CA ALA A 378 -4.22 -22.45 -14.69
C ALA A 378 -3.59 -21.61 -15.83
N ASP A 379 -4.30 -20.58 -16.31
CA ASP A 379 -3.86 -19.70 -17.41
C ASP A 379 -2.57 -18.96 -17.07
N THR A 380 -2.44 -18.57 -15.80
CA THR A 380 -1.26 -17.88 -15.27
C THR A 380 -0.16 -18.84 -14.86
N GLY A 381 -0.40 -20.15 -14.89
CA GLY A 381 0.56 -21.15 -14.42
C GLY A 381 0.91 -20.97 -12.94
N GLY A 382 -0.06 -20.59 -12.11
CA GLY A 382 0.13 -20.37 -10.67
C GLY A 382 0.33 -21.65 -9.85
N ASP A 383 0.05 -22.83 -10.42
CA ASP A 383 0.19 -24.10 -9.72
C ASP A 383 1.60 -24.29 -9.12
N GLY A 384 1.63 -24.69 -7.85
CA GLY A 384 2.85 -24.88 -7.05
C GLY A 384 3.60 -23.61 -6.63
N VAL A 385 3.08 -22.42 -6.92
CA VAL A 385 3.67 -21.12 -6.49
C VAL A 385 2.63 -20.23 -5.82
N PHE A 386 1.40 -20.23 -6.32
CA PHE A 386 0.32 -19.38 -5.88
C PHE A 386 -0.62 -20.08 -4.91
N THR A 387 -0.98 -19.39 -3.83
CA THR A 387 -2.06 -19.76 -2.92
C THR A 387 -2.88 -18.53 -2.59
N GLN A 388 -4.08 -18.71 -2.04
CA GLN A 388 -4.93 -17.60 -1.63
C GLN A 388 -5.67 -17.93 -0.33
N ARG A 389 -5.94 -16.89 0.46
CA ARG A 389 -6.75 -16.92 1.68
C ARG A 389 -7.83 -15.85 1.56
N VAL A 390 -9.05 -16.24 1.89
CA VAL A 390 -10.19 -15.32 1.97
C VAL A 390 -10.31 -14.79 3.40
N PHE A 391 -10.42 -13.47 3.53
CA PHE A 391 -10.80 -12.81 4.78
C PHE A 391 -12.20 -12.23 4.57
N ALA A 392 -13.19 -12.78 5.26
CA ALA A 392 -14.58 -12.38 5.12
C ALA A 392 -15.33 -12.59 6.45
N GLN A 393 -16.38 -11.81 6.67
CA GLN A 393 -17.24 -11.96 7.84
C GLN A 393 -17.73 -13.39 8.04
N ASN A 394 -17.57 -13.91 9.25
CA ASN A 394 -17.99 -15.26 9.67
C ASN A 394 -17.36 -16.42 8.86
N HIS A 395 -16.25 -16.18 8.17
CA HIS A 395 -15.48 -17.24 7.50
C HIS A 395 -14.21 -17.55 8.28
N LEU A 396 -13.96 -18.82 8.59
CA LEU A 396 -12.74 -19.26 9.27
C LEU A 396 -11.56 -19.28 8.29
N VAL A 397 -10.54 -18.47 8.56
CA VAL A 397 -9.32 -18.38 7.74
C VAL A 397 -8.38 -19.53 8.07
N GLY A 398 -7.90 -20.24 7.03
CA GLY A 398 -6.78 -21.19 7.15
C GLY A 398 -7.17 -22.55 7.72
N GLN A 399 -8.37 -23.03 7.41
CA GLN A 399 -8.88 -24.32 7.85
C GLN A 399 -8.12 -25.48 7.19
N GLU A 400 -8.04 -26.62 7.88
CA GLU A 400 -7.54 -27.86 7.27
C GLU A 400 -8.56 -28.40 6.27
N ASN A 401 -8.11 -28.75 5.07
CA ASN A 401 -8.97 -29.18 3.95
C ASN A 401 -10.07 -28.16 3.60
N GLU A 402 -9.71 -26.87 3.64
CA GLU A 402 -10.61 -25.78 3.27
C GLU A 402 -11.22 -26.03 1.89
N GLN A 403 -12.56 -25.99 1.82
CA GLN A 403 -13.28 -26.18 0.57
C GLN A 403 -13.15 -24.94 -0.31
N ASP A 404 -13.44 -25.09 -1.60
CA ASP A 404 -13.54 -23.95 -2.50
C ASP A 404 -14.55 -22.92 -1.95
N TYR A 405 -14.13 -21.66 -1.90
CA TYR A 405 -14.97 -20.57 -1.42
C TYR A 405 -15.90 -20.09 -2.53
N ASP A 406 -17.21 -20.13 -2.30
CA ASP A 406 -18.18 -19.50 -3.20
C ASP A 406 -18.29 -18.01 -2.86
N ILE A 407 -18.00 -17.13 -3.81
CA ILE A 407 -17.98 -15.70 -3.51
C ILE A 407 -19.37 -15.13 -3.22
N TRP A 408 -20.46 -15.79 -3.66
CA TRP A 408 -21.83 -15.34 -3.38
C TRP A 408 -22.26 -15.71 -1.97
N GLN A 409 -21.64 -15.07 -0.98
CA GLN A 409 -21.92 -15.24 0.44
C GLN A 409 -21.91 -13.89 1.13
N ARG A 410 -22.70 -13.75 2.20
CA ARG A 410 -22.61 -12.64 3.16
C ARG A 410 -22.86 -13.15 4.57
N ASN A 411 -22.03 -12.73 5.52
CA ASN A 411 -22.10 -13.18 6.92
C ASN A 411 -22.05 -14.71 7.06
N GLY A 412 -21.33 -15.40 6.18
CA GLY A 412 -21.26 -16.87 6.12
C GLY A 412 -22.53 -17.55 5.59
N GLN A 413 -23.48 -16.79 5.03
CA GLN A 413 -24.71 -17.32 4.44
C GLN A 413 -24.67 -17.18 2.90
N PRO A 414 -25.05 -18.21 2.14
CA PRO A 414 -25.15 -18.12 0.69
C PRO A 414 -26.13 -17.04 0.24
N LEU A 415 -25.78 -16.33 -0.83
CA LEU A 415 -26.63 -15.37 -1.52
C LEU A 415 -26.97 -15.87 -2.92
N ALA A 416 -28.13 -15.47 -3.42
CA ALA A 416 -28.44 -15.66 -4.82
C ALA A 416 -27.52 -14.76 -5.68
N PRO A 417 -27.03 -15.26 -6.83
CA PRO A 417 -26.31 -14.44 -7.78
C PRO A 417 -27.10 -13.18 -8.18
N ASP A 418 -26.38 -12.11 -8.44
CA ASP A 418 -26.88 -10.76 -8.72
C ASP A 418 -27.58 -10.06 -7.52
N SER A 419 -27.54 -10.64 -6.30
CA SER A 419 -28.10 -10.00 -5.11
C SER A 419 -27.36 -8.72 -4.74
N LEU A 420 -28.12 -7.63 -4.59
CA LEU A 420 -27.60 -6.33 -4.13
C LEU A 420 -27.28 -6.31 -2.64
N ASP A 421 -27.78 -7.30 -1.89
CA ASP A 421 -27.41 -7.53 -0.51
C ASP A 421 -26.03 -8.17 -0.39
N PHE A 422 -25.27 -8.37 -1.47
CA PHE A 422 -23.86 -8.73 -1.40
C PHE A 422 -23.05 -7.66 -0.64
N TRP A 423 -23.32 -6.38 -0.89
CA TRP A 423 -22.55 -5.28 -0.31
C TRP A 423 -23.01 -4.90 1.10
N HIS A 424 -22.04 -4.78 2.00
CA HIS A 424 -22.15 -4.14 3.31
C HIS A 424 -21.02 -3.11 3.48
N PRO A 425 -21.34 -1.84 3.77
CA PRO A 425 -22.64 -1.20 3.56
C PRO A 425 -23.05 -1.27 2.08
N ARG A 426 -24.33 -1.05 1.76
CA ARG A 426 -24.81 -1.17 0.36
C ARG A 426 -24.01 -0.24 -0.57
N SER A 427 -23.57 -0.78 -1.71
CA SER A 427 -22.83 -0.01 -2.71
C SER A 427 -23.62 1.23 -3.17
N LEU A 428 -22.96 2.39 -3.18
CA LEU A 428 -23.57 3.65 -3.59
C LEU A 428 -23.90 3.64 -5.09
N VAL A 429 -24.97 4.36 -5.45
CA VAL A 429 -25.32 4.63 -6.86
C VAL A 429 -24.58 5.88 -7.28
N ALA A 430 -23.97 5.88 -8.47
CA ALA A 430 -23.36 7.08 -9.03
C ALA A 430 -24.44 8.14 -9.26
N GLU A 431 -24.44 9.22 -8.48
CA GLU A 431 -25.35 10.35 -8.64
C GLU A 431 -24.65 11.50 -9.36
N TYR A 432 -25.32 12.11 -10.33
CA TYR A 432 -24.81 13.30 -11.01
C TYR A 432 -24.96 14.54 -10.12
N SER A 433 -23.85 15.14 -9.67
CA SER A 433 -23.83 16.37 -8.87
C SER A 433 -23.38 17.60 -9.66
N ILE A 434 -24.29 18.56 -9.80
CA ILE A 434 -24.03 19.88 -10.44
C ILE A 434 -23.03 20.69 -9.60
N GLU A 435 -23.17 20.67 -8.27
CA GLU A 435 -22.29 21.42 -7.36
C GLU A 435 -20.84 20.92 -7.43
N LYS A 436 -20.63 19.60 -7.37
CA LYS A 436 -19.30 19.00 -7.57
C LYS A 436 -18.74 19.34 -8.95
N GLY A 437 -19.61 19.41 -9.95
CA GLY A 437 -19.25 19.83 -11.30
C GLY A 437 -18.84 21.28 -11.47
N MET A 438 -19.58 22.18 -10.84
CA MET A 438 -19.25 23.61 -10.84
C MET A 438 -17.97 23.88 -10.07
N ARG A 439 -17.71 23.14 -8.99
CA ARG A 439 -16.41 23.15 -8.31
C ARG A 439 -15.33 22.56 -9.24
N ALA A 440 -15.57 21.45 -9.94
CA ALA A 440 -14.57 20.80 -10.81
C ALA A 440 -14.17 21.61 -12.08
N SER A 441 -15.04 22.49 -12.56
CA SER A 441 -14.90 23.19 -13.85
C SER A 441 -13.98 24.42 -13.82
N LYS A 442 -12.94 24.44 -14.66
CA LYS A 442 -12.08 25.61 -14.92
C LYS A 442 -12.79 26.59 -15.90
N GLY A 443 -13.12 27.80 -15.45
CA GLY A 443 -13.58 28.94 -16.28
C GLY A 443 -15.10 29.19 -16.33
N ILE A 444 -15.51 30.47 -16.45
CA ILE A 444 -16.93 30.93 -16.39
C ILE A 444 -17.80 30.37 -17.53
N GLY A 445 -17.28 30.27 -18.76
CA GLY A 445 -18.03 29.77 -19.91
C GLY A 445 -18.37 28.28 -19.86
N ARG A 446 -17.55 27.47 -19.16
CA ARG A 446 -17.77 26.02 -18.99
C ARG A 446 -18.77 25.72 -17.88
N LYS A 447 -18.87 26.58 -16.85
CA LYS A 447 -19.89 26.51 -15.79
C LYS A 447 -21.33 26.62 -16.34
N ILE A 448 -21.52 27.41 -17.40
CA ILE A 448 -22.84 27.61 -18.05
C ILE A 448 -23.29 26.33 -18.79
N LEU A 449 -22.37 25.61 -19.44
CA LEU A 449 -22.68 24.37 -20.17
C LEU A 449 -23.03 23.21 -19.22
N THR A 450 -22.32 23.08 -18.09
CA THR A 450 -22.58 22.10 -17.03
C THR A 450 -23.97 22.22 -16.43
N PHE A 451 -24.47 23.45 -16.27
CA PHE A 451 -25.80 23.74 -15.73
C PHE A 451 -26.92 23.42 -16.73
N LEU A 452 -26.70 23.66 -18.03
CA LEU A 452 -27.68 23.48 -19.10
C LEU A 452 -28.03 22.01 -19.38
N PHE A 453 -27.06 21.09 -19.33
CA PHE A 453 -27.26 19.67 -19.66
C PHE A 453 -27.46 18.76 -18.45
N ALA A 454 -27.21 19.26 -17.23
CA ALA A 454 -27.38 18.51 -16.00
C ALA A 454 -28.74 17.80 -15.84
N PRO A 455 -29.90 18.42 -16.16
CA PRO A 455 -31.19 17.75 -15.96
C PRO A 455 -31.34 16.45 -16.76
N ILE A 456 -30.79 16.41 -17.98
CA ILE A 456 -30.87 15.25 -18.87
C ILE A 456 -29.95 14.13 -18.38
N VAL A 457 -28.73 14.50 -17.94
CA VAL A 457 -27.74 13.53 -17.45
C VAL A 457 -28.12 13.00 -16.06
N ILE A 458 -28.71 13.81 -15.18
CA ILE A 458 -29.25 13.36 -13.88
C ILE A 458 -30.33 12.30 -14.09
N ILE A 459 -31.23 12.51 -15.06
CA ILE A 459 -32.28 11.54 -15.40
C ILE A 459 -31.66 10.26 -15.98
N LEU A 460 -30.68 10.36 -16.88
CA LEU A 460 -29.98 9.20 -17.46
C LEU A 460 -29.17 8.41 -16.42
N ALA A 461 -28.43 9.07 -15.53
CA ALA A 461 -27.65 8.42 -14.48
C ALA A 461 -28.56 7.74 -13.44
N ARG A 462 -29.66 8.39 -13.03
CA ARG A 462 -30.66 7.78 -12.13
C ARG A 462 -31.41 6.62 -12.77
N THR A 463 -31.70 6.68 -14.08
CA THR A 463 -32.38 5.57 -14.80
C THR A 463 -31.45 4.40 -15.10
N ALA A 464 -30.14 4.64 -15.25
CA ALA A 464 -29.15 3.57 -15.44
C ALA A 464 -28.77 2.84 -14.13
N GLY A 465 -29.05 3.42 -12.95
CA GLY A 465 -28.85 2.77 -11.65
C GLY A 465 -27.43 2.24 -11.41
N THR A 466 -26.42 2.83 -12.05
CA THR A 466 -25.07 2.28 -12.08
C THR A 466 -24.39 2.43 -10.72
N ARG A 467 -24.07 1.30 -10.09
CA ARG A 467 -23.38 1.25 -8.80
C ARG A 467 -21.87 1.37 -8.97
N ILE A 468 -21.20 1.92 -7.96
CA ILE A 468 -19.74 2.11 -8.00
C ILE A 468 -18.96 0.83 -7.75
N ASN A 469 -19.55 -0.16 -7.07
CA ASN A 469 -18.94 -1.47 -6.85
C ASN A 469 -19.56 -2.48 -7.81
N ALA A 470 -18.70 -3.30 -8.42
CA ALA A 470 -19.16 -4.40 -9.25
C ALA A 470 -19.84 -5.49 -8.40
N LEU A 471 -20.57 -6.39 -9.06
CA LEU A 471 -20.97 -7.65 -8.45
C LEU A 471 -20.06 -8.77 -8.96
N PRO A 472 -19.81 -9.82 -8.16
CA PRO A 472 -18.99 -10.92 -8.62
C PRO A 472 -19.64 -11.68 -9.78
N PRO A 473 -18.88 -12.49 -10.55
CA PRO A 473 -19.46 -13.33 -11.60
C PRO A 473 -20.49 -14.31 -11.03
N LYS A 474 -21.54 -14.63 -11.80
CA LYS A 474 -22.70 -15.43 -11.31
C LYS A 474 -22.34 -16.79 -10.73
N VAL A 475 -21.29 -17.42 -11.25
CA VAL A 475 -20.72 -18.67 -10.72
C VAL A 475 -19.24 -18.43 -10.54
N TRP A 476 -18.80 -18.32 -9.29
CA TRP A 476 -17.42 -17.96 -9.00
C TRP A 476 -16.96 -18.64 -7.71
N ARG A 477 -16.29 -19.78 -7.90
CA ARG A 477 -15.72 -20.58 -6.83
C ARG A 477 -14.20 -20.48 -6.86
N LEU A 478 -13.63 -20.29 -5.68
CA LEU A 478 -12.24 -19.92 -5.50
C LEU A 478 -11.50 -21.05 -4.77
N PRO A 479 -10.48 -21.66 -5.40
CA PRO A 479 -9.72 -22.73 -4.76
C PRO A 479 -8.96 -22.24 -3.53
N MET A 480 -9.25 -22.79 -2.35
CA MET A 480 -8.56 -22.46 -1.09
C MET A 480 -7.48 -23.51 -0.80
N LYS A 481 -6.31 -23.34 -1.42
CA LYS A 481 -5.18 -24.31 -1.35
C LYS A 481 -4.00 -23.83 -0.49
N ALA A 482 -4.18 -22.78 0.32
CA ALA A 482 -3.12 -22.32 1.22
C ALA A 482 -2.85 -23.37 2.32
N PRO A 483 -1.60 -23.51 2.81
CA PRO A 483 -1.33 -24.37 3.96
C PRO A 483 -2.19 -24.01 5.18
N LYS A 484 -2.60 -25.02 5.95
CA LYS A 484 -3.41 -24.81 7.16
C LYS A 484 -2.67 -23.94 8.18
N LEU A 485 -3.41 -23.13 8.92
CA LEU A 485 -2.88 -22.36 10.04
C LEU A 485 -2.96 -23.20 11.32
N PRO A 486 -2.06 -22.99 12.30
CA PRO A 486 -2.12 -23.72 13.57
C PRO A 486 -3.44 -23.54 14.31
N LEU A 487 -4.03 -22.35 14.20
CA LEU A 487 -5.32 -22.02 14.74
C LEU A 487 -6.13 -21.30 13.66
N PRO A 488 -7.12 -21.96 13.03
CA PRO A 488 -8.11 -21.27 12.21
C PRO A 488 -8.86 -20.23 13.05
N PHE A 489 -9.15 -19.06 12.47
CA PHE A 489 -9.75 -17.95 13.21
C PHE A 489 -10.77 -17.19 12.36
N LEU A 490 -11.73 -16.57 13.04
CA LEU A 490 -12.63 -15.59 12.42
C LEU A 490 -11.90 -14.26 12.38
N PRO A 491 -11.82 -13.60 11.20
CA PRO A 491 -11.20 -12.29 11.11
C PRO A 491 -12.13 -11.25 11.74
N HIS A 492 -11.54 -10.16 12.26
CA HIS A 492 -12.26 -9.07 12.89
C HIS A 492 -11.66 -7.73 12.46
N SER A 493 -12.50 -6.70 12.37
CA SER A 493 -12.03 -5.33 12.19
C SER A 493 -11.38 -4.82 13.47
N LYS A 494 -10.42 -3.91 13.31
CA LYS A 494 -9.87 -3.15 14.43
C LYS A 494 -9.93 -1.67 14.06
N ARG A 495 -10.64 -0.89 14.86
CA ARG A 495 -10.77 0.56 14.72
C ARG A 495 -10.27 1.22 15.98
N PHE A 496 -9.27 2.09 15.83
CA PHE A 496 -8.64 2.77 16.96
C PHE A 496 -8.13 1.73 17.99
N ALA A 497 -8.59 1.83 19.24
CA ALA A 497 -8.24 0.88 20.30
C ALA A 497 -9.12 -0.39 20.29
N ASP A 498 -10.26 -0.38 19.63
CA ASP A 498 -11.30 -1.41 19.78
C ASP A 498 -11.22 -2.46 18.66
N ILE A 499 -11.24 -3.73 19.05
CA ILE A 499 -11.43 -4.85 18.12
C ILE A 499 -12.94 -5.09 18.03
N GLY A 500 -13.49 -4.99 16.82
CA GLY A 500 -14.91 -5.22 16.57
C GLY A 500 -15.28 -6.69 16.67
N GLU A 501 -16.56 -6.98 16.93
CA GLU A 501 -17.10 -8.36 16.81
C GLU A 501 -17.29 -8.78 15.34
N ALA A 502 -17.27 -7.81 14.42
CA ALA A 502 -17.44 -7.99 12.99
C ALA A 502 -16.13 -7.68 12.22
N PHE A 503 -15.91 -8.39 11.12
CA PHE A 503 -14.93 -8.08 10.09
C PHE A 503 -15.40 -6.98 9.15
N ASP A 504 -16.63 -7.08 8.63
CA ASP A 504 -17.18 -6.07 7.73
C ASP A 504 -17.63 -4.85 8.53
N GLU A 505 -17.16 -3.67 8.16
CA GLU A 505 -17.38 -2.44 8.92
C GLU A 505 -18.59 -1.64 8.40
N ASP A 506 -19.26 -0.90 9.29
CA ASP A 506 -20.45 -0.12 8.93
C ASP A 506 -20.13 1.29 8.41
N CYS A 507 -19.26 2.02 9.10
CA CYS A 507 -19.02 3.44 8.86
C CYS A 507 -17.57 3.81 9.20
N ASP A 508 -17.02 4.74 8.43
CA ASP A 508 -15.66 5.27 8.56
C ASP A 508 -15.69 6.81 8.42
N ALA A 509 -16.41 7.46 9.32
CA ALA A 509 -16.48 8.91 9.30
C ALA A 509 -15.11 9.50 9.69
N PRO A 510 -14.52 10.45 8.92
CA PRO A 510 -13.25 11.07 9.27
C PRO A 510 -13.23 11.69 10.68
N ALA A 511 -14.38 12.17 11.15
CA ALA A 511 -14.55 12.71 12.51
C ALA A 511 -14.27 11.68 13.62
N ASP A 512 -14.38 10.37 13.35
CA ASP A 512 -14.05 9.33 14.33
C ASP A 512 -12.55 9.34 14.66
N SER A 513 -11.69 9.83 13.77
CA SER A 513 -10.24 9.92 14.00
C SER A 513 -9.82 11.02 14.98
N LEU A 514 -10.75 11.90 15.37
CA LEU A 514 -10.49 12.95 16.35
C LEU A 514 -10.11 12.35 17.72
N HIS A 515 -9.13 12.97 18.39
CA HIS A 515 -8.66 12.54 19.69
C HIS A 515 -9.77 12.69 20.74
N LYS A 516 -10.25 11.56 21.26
CA LYS A 516 -11.39 11.49 22.19
C LYS A 516 -11.14 12.20 23.53
N GLU A 517 -9.89 12.24 23.98
CA GLU A 517 -9.49 12.78 25.30
C GLU A 517 -8.97 14.23 25.23
N ARG A 518 -8.87 14.82 24.04
CA ARG A 518 -8.49 16.23 23.90
C ARG A 518 -9.65 17.10 24.40
N ALA A 519 -9.42 17.89 25.45
CA ALA A 519 -10.44 18.83 25.91
C ALA A 519 -10.75 19.84 24.79
N ALA A 520 -12.00 20.30 24.72
CA ALA A 520 -12.42 21.30 23.72
C ALA A 520 -11.61 22.61 23.80
N ASP A 521 -10.94 22.84 24.93
CA ASP A 521 -10.22 24.06 25.29
C ASP A 521 -8.70 23.79 25.53
N ALA A 522 -8.17 22.63 25.13
CA ALA A 522 -6.88 22.11 25.64
C ALA A 522 -5.59 22.76 25.13
N ASP A 523 -5.59 23.61 24.10
CA ASP A 523 -4.35 24.28 23.64
C ASP A 523 -4.59 25.79 23.43
N ALA A 524 -4.30 26.59 24.46
CA ALA A 524 -4.29 28.05 24.37
C ALA A 524 -3.08 28.61 23.58
N ASP A 525 -2.15 27.76 23.16
CA ASP A 525 -0.84 28.16 22.60
C ASP A 525 -0.55 27.61 21.18
N ALA A 526 -1.50 26.96 20.50
CA ALA A 526 -1.35 26.57 19.09
C ALA A 526 -2.68 26.71 18.33
N ASP A 527 -2.79 27.74 17.48
CA ASP A 527 -3.85 27.96 16.48
C ASP A 527 -5.29 27.66 16.97
N ALA A 528 -5.76 28.41 17.97
CA ALA A 528 -7.12 28.29 18.54
C ALA A 528 -8.24 28.27 17.47
N ASP A 529 -8.03 28.96 16.34
CA ASP A 529 -8.97 29.02 15.21
C ASP A 529 -9.12 27.66 14.49
N ALA A 530 -8.07 26.85 14.43
CA ALA A 530 -8.11 25.50 13.84
C ALA A 530 -8.87 24.52 14.74
N ASP A 531 -8.71 24.61 16.06
CA ASP A 531 -9.44 23.75 17.00
C ASP A 531 -10.95 24.06 17.03
N GLU A 532 -11.33 25.32 16.85
CA GLU A 532 -12.74 25.71 16.66
C GLU A 532 -13.39 25.04 15.43
N ALA A 533 -12.62 24.68 14.41
CA ALA A 533 -13.17 24.00 13.22
C ALA A 533 -13.67 22.58 13.56
N TYR A 534 -13.04 21.90 14.52
CA TYR A 534 -13.38 20.54 14.93
C TYR A 534 -14.39 20.48 16.09
N ALA A 535 -14.55 21.57 16.85
CA ALA A 535 -15.39 21.62 18.04
C ALA A 535 -16.80 20.99 17.86
N PRO A 536 -17.53 21.18 16.73
CA PRO A 536 -18.84 20.55 16.54
C PRO A 536 -18.82 19.02 16.44
N TYR A 537 -17.67 18.42 16.11
CA TYR A 537 -17.49 16.99 15.85
C TYR A 537 -16.70 16.28 16.94
N ARG A 538 -16.07 17.01 17.87
CA ARG A 538 -15.21 16.45 18.93
C ARG A 538 -15.87 15.35 19.76
N SER A 539 -17.14 15.52 20.10
CA SER A 539 -17.90 14.54 20.89
C SER A 539 -18.08 13.19 20.19
N ARG A 540 -17.79 13.09 18.89
CA ARG A 540 -17.83 11.86 18.10
C ARG A 540 -16.47 11.18 17.97
N GLY A 541 -15.38 11.85 18.38
CA GLY A 541 -14.03 11.33 18.27
C GLY A 541 -13.86 10.03 19.04
N LYS A 542 -13.26 9.03 18.39
CA LYS A 542 -12.92 7.71 18.94
C LYS A 542 -11.40 7.47 18.94
N GLY A 543 -10.67 8.27 18.18
CA GLY A 543 -9.24 8.16 17.97
C GLY A 543 -8.38 8.75 19.08
N ASP A 544 -7.10 8.86 18.77
CA ASP A 544 -6.05 9.37 19.63
C ASP A 544 -5.27 10.52 18.96
N ALA A 545 -4.23 11.02 19.63
CA ALA A 545 -3.38 12.09 19.10
C ALA A 545 -2.65 11.72 17.80
N HIS A 546 -2.48 10.43 17.48
CA HIS A 546 -1.86 9.99 16.24
C HIS A 546 -2.87 9.99 15.09
N THR A 547 -4.05 9.41 15.30
CA THR A 547 -5.10 9.36 14.27
C THR A 547 -5.62 10.75 13.92
N GLU A 548 -5.72 11.64 14.90
CA GLU A 548 -6.11 13.03 14.62
C GLU A 548 -5.05 13.77 13.80
N ALA A 549 -3.77 13.56 14.08
CA ALA A 549 -2.71 14.18 13.33
C ALA A 549 -2.68 13.69 11.87
N ALA A 550 -2.98 12.41 11.63
CA ALA A 550 -3.16 11.87 10.29
C ALA A 550 -4.34 12.54 9.55
N LEU A 551 -5.49 12.72 10.22
CA LEU A 551 -6.62 13.46 9.69
C LEU A 551 -6.25 14.91 9.33
N ARG A 552 -5.58 15.61 10.24
CA ARG A 552 -5.12 16.99 10.00
C ARG A 552 -4.11 17.06 8.85
N TYR A 553 -3.23 16.07 8.71
CA TYR A 553 -2.29 16.00 7.59
C TYR A 553 -3.00 15.87 6.24
N GLU A 554 -4.02 15.02 6.16
CA GLU A 554 -4.89 14.93 4.99
C GLU A 554 -5.59 16.25 4.70
N GLN A 555 -6.18 16.89 5.71
CA GLN A 555 -6.88 18.15 5.57
C GLN A 555 -5.95 19.30 5.19
N ASN A 556 -4.73 19.36 5.72
CA ASN A 556 -3.72 20.34 5.30
C ASN A 556 -3.35 20.13 3.83
N GLY A 557 -3.24 18.88 3.36
CA GLY A 557 -3.07 18.56 1.93
C GLY A 557 -4.23 19.03 1.07
N MET A 558 -5.46 18.77 1.51
CA MET A 558 -6.71 19.23 0.87
C MET A 558 -6.78 20.76 0.81
N LEU A 559 -6.52 21.46 1.91
CA LEU A 559 -6.55 22.92 2.00
C LEU A 559 -5.53 23.56 1.05
N ARG A 560 -4.32 22.99 0.94
CA ARG A 560 -3.31 23.44 -0.03
C ARG A 560 -3.79 23.29 -1.47
N MET A 561 -4.43 22.17 -1.80
CA MET A 561 -5.01 21.94 -3.13
C MET A 561 -6.11 22.97 -3.42
N GLN A 562 -7.05 23.15 -2.50
CA GLN A 562 -8.18 24.08 -2.65
C GLN A 562 -7.72 25.54 -2.71
N ALA A 563 -6.75 25.94 -1.88
CA ALA A 563 -6.21 27.30 -1.87
C ALA A 563 -5.65 27.72 -3.23
N ARG A 564 -4.93 26.82 -3.93
CA ARG A 564 -4.45 27.08 -5.31
C ARG A 564 -5.61 27.27 -6.28
N ARG A 565 -6.66 26.48 -6.09
CA ARG A 565 -7.83 26.42 -6.97
C ARG A 565 -8.72 27.65 -6.86
N ASP A 566 -8.86 28.15 -5.64
CA ASP A 566 -9.66 29.33 -5.31
C ASP A 566 -8.86 30.64 -5.49
N GLY A 567 -7.57 30.54 -5.84
CA GLY A 567 -6.71 31.70 -6.11
C GLY A 567 -6.14 32.36 -4.86
N TRP A 568 -6.18 31.69 -3.71
CA TRP A 568 -5.51 32.13 -2.48
C TRP A 568 -3.98 32.07 -2.57
N ALA A 569 -3.46 31.23 -3.46
CA ALA A 569 -2.02 31.14 -3.74
C ALA A 569 -1.77 31.06 -5.24
N GLU A 570 -0.66 31.66 -5.69
CA GLU A 570 -0.20 31.53 -7.07
C GLU A 570 0.14 30.08 -7.41
N ASN A 571 -0.18 29.65 -8.64
CA ASN A 571 0.18 28.33 -9.12
C ASN A 571 1.70 28.11 -9.05
N GLY A 572 2.12 26.94 -8.57
CA GLY A 572 3.53 26.61 -8.41
C GLY A 572 4.23 27.23 -7.19
N LYS A 573 3.53 28.02 -6.36
CA LYS A 573 4.07 28.56 -5.10
C LYS A 573 3.63 27.72 -3.88
N PRO A 574 4.38 27.80 -2.76
CA PRO A 574 3.93 27.31 -1.47
C PRO A 574 2.65 28.05 -1.03
N VAL A 575 1.80 27.37 -0.25
CA VAL A 575 0.60 27.99 0.34
C VAL A 575 0.93 28.32 1.79
N THR A 576 1.68 29.40 1.97
CA THR A 576 2.22 29.79 3.29
C THR A 576 1.13 29.95 4.34
N ALA A 577 -0.06 30.44 3.97
CA ALA A 577 -1.18 30.58 4.90
C ALA A 577 -1.73 29.24 5.46
N VAL A 578 -1.45 28.10 4.81
CA VAL A 578 -1.71 26.76 5.37
C VAL A 578 -0.53 26.27 6.19
N ASP A 579 0.69 26.52 5.70
CA ASP A 579 1.95 26.06 6.33
C ASP A 579 2.29 26.80 7.63
N GLN A 580 1.82 28.05 7.75
CA GLN A 580 2.04 28.99 8.85
C GLN A 580 0.71 29.69 9.16
N PRO A 581 -0.26 28.98 9.75
CA PRO A 581 -1.58 29.54 10.02
C PRO A 581 -1.56 30.78 10.93
N GLU A 582 -0.56 30.91 11.79
CA GLU A 582 -0.34 32.06 12.66
C GLU A 582 -0.11 33.36 11.87
N GLU A 583 0.43 33.27 10.66
CA GLU A 583 0.68 34.41 9.76
C GLU A 583 -0.48 34.67 8.78
N ALA A 584 -1.52 33.81 8.79
CA ALA A 584 -2.63 33.89 7.85
C ALA A 584 -3.60 35.05 8.19
N SER A 585 -4.19 35.66 7.14
CA SER A 585 -5.20 36.71 7.32
C SER A 585 -6.48 36.17 7.96
N THR A 586 -7.25 37.04 8.59
CA THR A 586 -8.55 36.68 9.20
C THR A 586 -9.50 36.04 8.20
N GLU A 587 -9.52 36.53 6.96
CA GLU A 587 -10.35 35.99 5.88
C GLU A 587 -9.92 34.57 5.50
N PHE A 588 -8.61 34.32 5.41
CA PHE A 588 -8.10 32.99 5.10
C PHE A 588 -8.41 31.98 6.21
N LYS A 589 -8.26 32.39 7.48
CA LYS A 589 -8.61 31.56 8.64
C LYS A 589 -10.10 31.19 8.65
N ALA A 590 -10.97 32.15 8.36
CA ALA A 590 -12.41 31.90 8.23
C ALA A 590 -12.72 30.91 7.09
N TRP A 591 -12.07 31.07 5.93
CA TRP A 591 -12.17 30.14 4.80
C TRP A 591 -11.70 28.72 5.17
N ARG A 592 -10.52 28.60 5.81
CA ARG A 592 -9.95 27.33 6.28
C ARG A 592 -10.91 26.60 7.22
N LYS A 593 -11.44 27.31 8.23
CA LYS A 593 -12.40 26.77 9.18
C LYS A 593 -13.64 26.23 8.48
N GLN A 594 -14.17 27.00 7.52
CA GLN A 594 -15.33 26.59 6.74
C GLN A 594 -15.05 25.35 5.88
N GLU A 595 -13.90 25.25 5.23
CA GLU A 595 -13.53 24.08 4.42
C GLU A 595 -13.38 22.81 5.27
N ILE A 596 -12.78 22.89 6.45
CA ILE A 596 -12.69 21.75 7.39
C ILE A 596 -14.08 21.31 7.84
N GLN A 597 -14.95 22.26 8.22
CA GLN A 597 -16.32 21.95 8.64
C GLN A 597 -17.14 21.34 7.50
N ASN A 598 -17.02 21.88 6.29
CA ASN A 598 -17.64 21.33 5.09
C ASN A 598 -17.17 19.90 4.82
N TYR A 599 -15.87 19.64 4.93
CA TYR A 599 -15.28 18.31 4.76
C TYR A 599 -15.84 17.31 5.78
N LEU A 600 -15.87 17.66 7.07
CA LEU A 600 -16.39 16.77 8.12
C LEU A 600 -17.89 16.54 7.98
N ALA A 601 -18.66 17.59 7.66
CA ALA A 601 -20.10 17.50 7.42
C ALA A 601 -20.42 16.57 6.24
N ALA A 602 -19.68 16.72 5.13
CA ALA A 602 -19.94 15.98 3.90
C ALA A 602 -19.59 14.49 3.99
N ASN A 603 -18.81 14.10 5.00
CA ASN A 603 -18.26 12.75 5.18
C ASN A 603 -18.74 12.07 6.48
N ILE A 604 -19.84 12.56 7.06
CA ILE A 604 -20.37 12.09 8.34
C ILE A 604 -20.94 10.66 8.29
N ASP A 605 -21.41 10.24 7.12
CA ASP A 605 -21.99 8.92 6.85
C ASP A 605 -21.11 8.13 5.84
N THR A 606 -19.81 8.38 5.84
CA THR A 606 -18.87 7.70 4.92
C THR A 606 -18.88 6.20 5.21
N HIS A 607 -19.23 5.41 4.21
CA HIS A 607 -19.21 3.95 4.33
C HIS A 607 -17.78 3.46 4.54
N ALA A 608 -17.61 2.53 5.47
CA ALA A 608 -16.36 1.78 5.52
C ALA A 608 -16.20 0.94 4.24
N THR A 609 -14.95 0.73 3.83
CA THR A 609 -14.64 0.09 2.54
C THR A 609 -14.03 -1.30 2.68
N ASP A 610 -13.74 -1.72 3.92
CA ASP A 610 -13.04 -2.96 4.29
C ASP A 610 -11.71 -3.21 3.55
N HIS A 611 -11.13 -2.15 2.97
CA HIS A 611 -9.97 -2.24 2.09
C HIS A 611 -8.67 -2.56 2.84
N SER A 612 -8.48 -1.96 4.01
CA SER A 612 -7.28 -2.13 4.85
C SER A 612 -7.48 -3.08 6.03
N THR A 613 -8.71 -3.55 6.26
CA THR A 613 -9.13 -4.31 7.45
C THR A 613 -8.35 -5.61 7.66
N ILE A 614 -7.87 -6.25 6.59
CA ILE A 614 -6.96 -7.41 6.70
C ILE A 614 -5.68 -7.03 7.45
N MET A 615 -5.11 -5.86 7.16
CA MET A 615 -3.76 -5.49 7.61
C MET A 615 -3.76 -4.63 8.89
N THR A 616 -4.86 -3.96 9.22
CA THR A 616 -4.95 -3.06 10.38
C THR A 616 -5.22 -3.79 11.71
N ASN A 617 -5.58 -5.08 11.67
CA ASN A 617 -5.70 -5.90 12.86
C ASN A 617 -4.42 -6.73 13.10
N PRO A 618 -3.70 -6.55 14.23
CA PRO A 618 -2.50 -7.32 14.53
C PRO A 618 -2.75 -8.83 14.59
N GLU A 619 -3.95 -9.28 14.99
CA GLU A 619 -4.26 -10.71 15.07
C GLU A 619 -4.18 -11.41 13.71
N HIS A 620 -4.51 -10.71 12.62
CA HIS A 620 -4.44 -11.28 11.27
C HIS A 620 -2.97 -11.54 10.89
N ALA A 621 -2.08 -10.61 11.25
CA ALA A 621 -0.66 -10.79 11.02
C ALA A 621 -0.05 -11.88 11.92
N GLU A 622 -0.49 -11.96 13.17
CA GLU A 622 -0.08 -12.99 14.12
C GLU A 622 -0.50 -14.39 13.67
N LYS A 623 -1.77 -14.56 13.31
CA LYS A 623 -2.39 -15.87 13.07
C LYS A 623 -2.21 -16.36 11.65
N ALA A 624 -2.09 -15.48 10.66
CA ALA A 624 -1.92 -15.84 9.25
C ALA A 624 -0.57 -15.40 8.67
N LEU A 625 -0.27 -14.09 8.66
CA LEU A 625 0.91 -13.57 7.95
C LEU A 625 2.21 -14.21 8.41
N ALA A 626 2.38 -14.39 9.73
CA ALA A 626 3.55 -15.01 10.32
C ALA A 626 3.85 -16.43 9.80
N TYR A 627 2.85 -17.14 9.26
CA TYR A 627 2.99 -18.48 8.67
C TYR A 627 3.13 -18.45 7.15
N ASP A 628 2.83 -17.31 6.52
CA ASP A 628 2.95 -17.12 5.08
C ASP A 628 4.30 -16.51 4.64
N VAL A 629 5.10 -15.98 5.58
CA VAL A 629 6.46 -15.49 5.30
C VAL A 629 7.52 -16.60 5.20
N ALA A 630 8.57 -16.33 4.43
CA ALA A 630 9.76 -17.17 4.35
C ALA A 630 10.53 -17.20 5.68
N VAL A 631 11.08 -18.36 6.03
CA VAL A 631 11.84 -18.57 7.28
C VAL A 631 13.18 -19.24 6.99
N GLY A 632 14.22 -18.72 7.62
CA GLY A 632 15.60 -19.20 7.61
C GLY A 632 16.44 -18.51 8.68
N VAL A 633 17.69 -18.19 8.37
CA VAL A 633 18.65 -17.55 9.27
C VAL A 633 19.09 -16.21 8.68
N CYS A 634 18.82 -15.13 9.41
CA CYS A 634 19.28 -13.78 9.11
C CYS A 634 20.09 -13.21 10.28
N THR A 635 21.35 -12.88 9.98
CA THR A 635 22.39 -12.43 10.94
C THR A 635 22.82 -10.98 10.72
N ILE A 636 22.20 -10.27 9.76
CA ILE A 636 22.49 -8.86 9.45
C ILE A 636 22.48 -8.02 10.73
N GLY A 637 23.60 -7.40 11.12
CA GLY A 637 23.69 -6.65 12.38
C GLY A 637 22.69 -5.47 12.49
N GLN A 638 22.47 -4.98 13.72
CA GLN A 638 21.55 -3.86 13.97
C GLN A 638 21.94 -2.59 13.20
N GLU A 639 23.24 -2.27 13.12
CA GLU A 639 23.73 -1.11 12.39
C GLU A 639 23.41 -1.20 10.89
N ALA A 640 23.72 -2.33 10.24
CA ALA A 640 23.36 -2.56 8.85
C ALA A 640 21.83 -2.56 8.64
N LEU A 641 21.05 -3.16 9.54
CA LEU A 641 19.58 -3.13 9.47
C LEU A 641 19.02 -1.71 9.59
N ARG A 642 19.65 -0.88 10.43
CA ARG A 642 19.31 0.54 10.59
C ARG A 642 19.55 1.31 9.29
N GLU A 643 20.68 1.08 8.61
CA GLU A 643 20.96 1.65 7.29
C GLU A 643 19.96 1.20 6.23
N LEU A 644 19.61 -0.09 6.20
CA LEU A 644 18.59 -0.62 5.30
C LEU A 644 17.20 0.00 5.55
N ARG A 645 16.85 0.29 6.81
CA ARG A 645 15.62 1.02 7.15
C ARG A 645 15.66 2.48 6.68
N VAL A 646 16.81 3.15 6.76
CA VAL A 646 16.98 4.49 6.16
C VAL A 646 16.83 4.42 4.64
N ALA A 647 17.46 3.43 3.97
CA ALA A 647 17.36 3.23 2.53
C ALA A 647 15.92 2.99 2.04
N ALA A 648 15.11 2.33 2.86
CA ALA A 648 13.71 2.03 2.59
C ALA A 648 12.79 3.26 2.63
N ASP A 649 13.16 4.31 3.37
CA ASP A 649 12.38 5.54 3.48
C ASP A 649 13.02 6.68 2.67
N TRP A 650 12.40 7.01 1.53
CA TRP A 650 12.89 8.07 0.64
C TRP A 650 13.06 9.45 1.31
N SER A 651 12.32 9.72 2.38
CA SER A 651 12.40 11.00 3.10
C SER A 651 13.63 11.10 4.01
N LEU A 652 14.24 9.96 4.34
CA LEU A 652 15.38 9.87 5.25
C LEU A 652 16.74 9.86 4.53
N LEU A 653 16.76 9.90 3.20
CA LEU A 653 17.97 9.69 2.41
C LEU A 653 18.95 10.88 2.41
N LYS A 654 18.59 12.01 3.01
CA LYS A 654 19.46 13.18 3.09
C LYS A 654 20.73 12.83 3.87
N GLY A 655 21.88 12.87 3.19
CA GLY A 655 23.17 12.53 3.78
C GLY A 655 23.39 11.02 4.01
N ALA A 656 22.55 10.15 3.44
CA ALA A 656 22.78 8.72 3.43
C ALA A 656 24.04 8.35 2.60
N SER A 657 24.59 7.16 2.87
CA SER A 657 25.76 6.65 2.15
C SER A 657 25.49 6.46 0.64
N PHE A 658 26.57 6.30 -0.13
CA PHE A 658 26.59 6.40 -1.59
C PHE A 658 25.54 5.52 -2.31
N GLU A 659 25.23 4.31 -1.83
CA GLU A 659 24.29 3.40 -2.51
C GLU A 659 22.82 3.85 -2.47
N SER A 660 22.42 4.56 -1.42
CA SER A 660 21.03 5.03 -1.25
C SER A 660 20.89 6.54 -1.50
N GLY A 661 21.99 7.29 -1.38
CA GLY A 661 22.02 8.73 -1.59
C GLY A 661 21.62 9.16 -2.99
N GLU A 662 21.83 8.33 -4.03
CA GLU A 662 21.39 8.66 -5.40
C GLU A 662 19.88 8.88 -5.49
N PHE A 663 19.08 8.18 -4.69
CA PHE A 663 17.63 8.30 -4.73
C PHE A 663 17.10 9.55 -4.03
N PHE A 664 17.93 10.23 -3.22
CA PHE A 664 17.54 11.46 -2.53
C PHE A 664 17.17 12.58 -3.50
N GLU A 665 17.81 12.61 -4.68
CA GLU A 665 17.53 13.61 -5.72
C GLU A 665 16.04 13.70 -6.06
N TYR A 666 15.35 12.55 -6.14
CA TYR A 666 13.92 12.54 -6.43
C TYR A 666 13.10 13.15 -5.30
N TYR A 667 13.41 12.80 -4.04
CA TYR A 667 12.71 13.38 -2.89
C TYR A 667 12.91 14.90 -2.79
N ASP A 668 14.12 15.38 -3.11
CA ASP A 668 14.46 16.79 -3.05
C ASP A 668 13.79 17.57 -4.20
N ASN A 669 13.96 17.09 -5.44
CA ASN A 669 13.69 17.87 -6.66
C ASN A 669 12.47 17.41 -7.47
N GLY A 670 11.90 16.22 -7.21
CA GLY A 670 10.89 15.62 -8.08
C GLY A 670 11.44 15.13 -9.44
N THR A 671 12.77 15.04 -9.56
CA THR A 671 13.48 14.55 -10.75
C THR A 671 14.54 13.53 -10.36
N PHE A 672 14.96 12.68 -11.28
CA PHE A 672 16.04 11.70 -11.03
C PHE A 672 17.02 11.72 -12.20
N LYS A 673 18.31 11.83 -11.89
CA LYS A 673 19.38 12.11 -12.86
C LYS A 673 19.07 13.35 -13.69
N THR A 674 18.58 14.39 -13.04
CA THR A 674 18.23 15.71 -13.60
C THR A 674 17.12 15.70 -14.66
N VAL A 675 16.36 14.62 -14.78
CA VAL A 675 15.25 14.51 -15.74
C VAL A 675 13.95 14.07 -15.05
N PRO A 676 12.78 14.39 -15.63
CA PRO A 676 11.51 13.86 -15.15
C PRO A 676 11.49 12.33 -15.14
N LEU A 677 10.83 11.72 -14.15
CA LEU A 677 10.74 10.26 -14.05
C LEU A 677 10.10 9.62 -15.28
N PHE A 678 9.19 10.33 -15.95
CA PHE A 678 8.58 9.84 -17.19
C PHE A 678 9.62 9.62 -18.29
N THR A 679 10.52 10.58 -18.47
CA THR A 679 11.64 10.47 -19.42
C THR A 679 12.62 9.40 -18.96
N TRP A 680 13.03 9.41 -17.69
CA TRP A 680 14.00 8.45 -17.16
C TRP A 680 13.52 7.01 -17.28
N ALA A 681 12.29 6.68 -16.89
CA ALA A 681 11.80 5.30 -16.90
C ALA A 681 11.54 4.75 -18.32
N ASN A 682 11.36 5.63 -19.31
CA ASN A 682 11.10 5.26 -20.70
C ASN A 682 12.32 5.41 -21.63
N ASP A 683 13.44 5.93 -21.12
CA ASP A 683 14.68 6.00 -21.89
C ASP A 683 15.18 4.59 -22.26
N LYS A 684 15.74 4.47 -23.47
CA LYS A 684 16.20 3.19 -24.03
C LYS A 684 17.32 2.56 -23.19
N ASP A 685 18.14 3.38 -22.54
CA ASP A 685 19.30 3.00 -21.74
C ASP A 685 18.97 3.00 -20.23
N SER A 686 17.71 3.27 -19.88
CA SER A 686 17.27 3.23 -18.49
C SER A 686 17.30 1.82 -17.93
N PRO A 687 17.94 1.60 -16.76
CA PRO A 687 17.91 0.30 -16.11
C PRO A 687 16.52 -0.05 -15.56
N ALA A 688 15.63 0.95 -15.44
CA ALA A 688 14.24 0.78 -15.00
C ALA A 688 13.24 0.76 -16.17
N ARG A 689 13.70 0.63 -17.42
CA ARG A 689 12.83 0.45 -18.58
C ARG A 689 11.95 -0.78 -18.41
N LYS A 690 10.70 -0.70 -18.89
CA LYS A 690 9.70 -1.78 -18.82
C LYS A 690 10.32 -3.13 -19.23
N PRO A 691 10.44 -4.10 -18.30
CA PRO A 691 10.97 -5.42 -18.59
C PRO A 691 10.11 -6.17 -19.61
N ARG A 692 10.75 -6.99 -20.46
CA ARG A 692 10.05 -7.76 -21.52
C ARG A 692 8.99 -8.73 -20.99
N GLY A 693 9.12 -9.18 -19.73
CA GLY A 693 8.13 -10.03 -19.08
C GLY A 693 6.81 -9.31 -18.74
N ILE A 694 6.78 -7.98 -18.81
CA ILE A 694 5.57 -7.16 -18.64
C ILE A 694 5.01 -6.85 -20.03
N ILE A 695 3.96 -7.57 -20.40
CA ILE A 695 3.33 -7.48 -21.72
C ILE A 695 2.39 -6.27 -21.76
N ASP A 696 2.41 -5.55 -22.88
CA ASP A 696 1.58 -4.37 -23.12
C ASP A 696 0.84 -4.52 -24.46
N GLU A 697 -0.37 -5.08 -24.42
CA GLU A 697 -1.25 -5.16 -25.58
C GLU A 697 -2.64 -4.64 -25.24
N ARG A 698 -3.11 -3.65 -26.01
CA ARG A 698 -4.34 -2.92 -25.69
C ARG A 698 -5.53 -3.43 -26.50
N GLN A 699 -6.74 -3.25 -25.97
CA GLN A 699 -7.98 -3.78 -26.55
C GLN A 699 -8.45 -3.01 -27.79
N ASN A 700 -8.31 -1.68 -27.82
CA ASN A 700 -8.85 -0.87 -28.90
C ASN A 700 -7.81 -0.74 -30.02
N ALA A 701 -8.09 -1.30 -31.19
CA ALA A 701 -7.20 -1.17 -32.34
C ALA A 701 -6.95 0.30 -32.68
N LYS A 702 -5.71 0.62 -33.08
CA LYS A 702 -5.37 1.96 -33.58
C LYS A 702 -6.38 2.39 -34.65
N PRO A 703 -7.00 3.59 -34.56
CA PRO A 703 -7.90 4.05 -35.60
C PRO A 703 -7.16 4.08 -36.94
N ALA A 704 -7.69 3.37 -37.93
CA ALA A 704 -7.19 3.44 -39.29
C ALA A 704 -7.24 4.91 -39.74
N SER A 705 -6.17 5.45 -40.31
CA SER A 705 -6.15 6.82 -40.80
C SER A 705 -7.17 6.95 -41.93
N THR A 706 -8.39 7.36 -41.61
CA THR A 706 -9.36 7.77 -42.62
C THR A 706 -8.88 9.11 -43.17
N SER A 707 -8.12 9.04 -44.26
CA SER A 707 -7.99 10.14 -45.21
C SER A 707 -9.35 10.37 -45.87
N SER A 708 -10.29 10.98 -45.15
CA SER A 708 -11.49 11.54 -45.75
C SER A 708 -11.35 13.04 -45.75
N ASN A 709 -10.89 13.55 -46.89
CA ASN A 709 -11.17 14.91 -47.35
C ASN A 709 -12.69 15.09 -47.33
N PHE A 710 -13.26 15.53 -46.19
CA PHE A 710 -14.55 16.19 -46.21
C PHE A 710 -14.31 17.61 -46.73
N ALA A 711 -14.22 17.70 -48.06
CA ALA A 711 -14.46 18.96 -48.73
C ALA A 711 -15.89 19.39 -48.38
N LEU A 712 -15.99 20.45 -47.58
CA LEU A 712 -17.19 21.29 -47.49
C LEU A 712 -17.55 21.74 -48.92
N ARG A 713 -18.43 20.99 -49.58
CA ARG A 713 -19.17 21.49 -50.74
C ARG A 713 -20.29 22.37 -50.21
N THR A 714 -20.03 23.67 -50.20
CA THR A 714 -21.05 24.71 -50.13
C THR A 714 -21.57 24.97 -51.55
N ASP A 715 -22.57 24.21 -51.98
CA ASP A 715 -23.46 24.57 -53.09
C ASP A 715 -24.87 24.10 -52.62
N GLY A 716 -25.91 24.91 -52.41
CA GLY A 716 -26.31 26.14 -53.08
C GLY A 716 -27.58 25.89 -53.90
N ALA A 717 -28.73 25.63 -53.26
CA ALA A 717 -30.11 25.84 -53.74
C ALA A 717 -31.13 25.45 -52.66
#